data_AF-A0A9P0FIP5-F1
#
_entry.id   AF-A0A9P0FIP5-F1
#
_cell.length_a   1.000
_cell.length_b   1.000
_cell.length_c   1.000
_cell.angle_alpha   90.00
_cell.angle_beta   90.00
_cell.angle_gamma   90.00
#
_symmetry.space_group_name_H-M   'P 1'
#
loop_
_entity.id
_entity.type
_entity.pdbx_description
1 polymer ?
#
loop_
_entity_poly.entity_id
_entity_poly.type
_entity_poly.pdbx_seq_one_letter_code
_entity_poly.pdbx_strand_id
1 'polypeptide(L)'
;MKVFCVIVFVFSFVFVANTEKDDEILVFTVATEETDGFQRYLESAEFYDIKPIVLGYGAEWRGGNIKKGPGGGFKINLLKKAIEPHKNDASKIILFTDGFDVVFVDKLQEVLERFRKFEAKILFGAEKFAWPDPLLAEQYPEVTEGKRFLNSGAYIGYAPEVYELLTREEIQDDGDDQLFFTKAYLDEEFRQKHQFKLDHKSEIIQNINGAATELEVKVIEDKEANTEIYKIRNTLFYTDPLILHGNGAAKQSLNYISNYVPNSWNSIEGCITCLKNQVSLKEIDDEKLPLVMIGIFVEIPTPFLEEMLEKVYNLEYPKNRIHLFVHNAVQYHSDVVSKFIEEQGVDYLSVKQIKPSDGTTEHAARDLSLDYCLVKKCDSYLSLDSIAHLDNPQTLKLLIEQNRTIVAPMLTRPGRAWSNFWGSLTAEGYYARSNDYMNIVWNEKRGLWNVPFVTNAYLLNATLLNKYDRSQINYKNGLLDADMSFCANLRNLDVFIYVSNRVDFGHLVNPETYDLTLAEPDMYQIFENEKEWEERYIHEDYPGNFDPENAPKQPCPDVYWFPVVSRKFTSSLINMMETFGKWSTGKNDDDRLEGGYEAVPTRDIHMNQVGWERHWLHFLQKYVRPLQELVFIGYYHDPPKSLMNFVVRYKPDEQPSLRPHHDSSTYTINVALNQVGEDYVGGGCRFIRYNCSVVDTKPGWILMHPGRLTHFHEGLRVTSGTRYIMISFIDP
;
A
#
# COMPACT_ATOMS: atom_id res chain seq x y z
N MET A 1 76.46 -15.70 52.00
CA MET A 1 75.01 -15.93 52.14
C MET A 1 74.35 -15.48 50.84
N LYS A 2 74.02 -16.45 49.98
CA LYS A 2 72.99 -16.54 48.92
C LYS A 2 72.68 -15.35 47.96
N VAL A 3 72.36 -15.76 46.72
CA VAL A 3 71.43 -15.15 45.72
C VAL A 3 72.09 -14.22 44.69
N PHE A 4 71.90 -14.31 43.37
CA PHE A 4 71.35 -15.32 42.44
C PHE A 4 71.93 -14.97 41.06
N CYS A 5 72.34 -15.97 40.28
CA CYS A 5 72.69 -15.81 38.87
C CYS A 5 71.39 -15.83 38.06
N VAL A 6 71.09 -14.79 37.29
CA VAL A 6 70.04 -14.82 36.25
C VAL A 6 70.72 -14.75 34.90
N ILE A 7 70.86 -15.91 34.27
CA ILE A 7 71.23 -16.07 32.87
C ILE A 7 69.95 -15.91 32.06
N VAL A 8 69.83 -14.82 31.31
CA VAL A 8 68.77 -14.64 30.31
C VAL A 8 69.25 -15.29 29.01
N PHE A 9 68.64 -16.42 28.65
CA PHE A 9 68.77 -17.03 27.33
C PHE A 9 67.94 -16.21 26.33
N VAL A 10 68.62 -15.58 25.37
CA VAL A 10 67.98 -15.02 24.18
C VAL A 10 67.77 -16.17 23.20
N PHE A 11 66.53 -16.67 23.11
CA PHE A 11 66.10 -17.53 22.01
C PHE A 11 65.69 -16.66 20.83
N SER A 12 66.55 -16.57 19.82
CA SER A 12 66.18 -16.07 18.50
C SER A 12 65.31 -17.10 17.80
N PHE A 13 63.99 -16.94 17.88
CA PHE A 13 63.07 -17.60 16.95
C PHE A 13 63.18 -16.88 15.60
N VAL A 14 63.86 -17.51 14.64
CA VAL A 14 63.72 -17.17 13.23
C VAL A 14 62.31 -17.60 12.83
N PHE A 15 61.37 -16.66 12.86
CA PHE A 15 60.13 -16.81 12.11
C PHE A 15 60.51 -16.81 10.63
N VAL A 16 60.52 -18.00 10.02
CA VAL A 16 60.35 -18.10 8.57
C VAL A 16 58.90 -17.66 8.32
N ALA A 17 58.74 -16.37 8.02
CA ALA A 17 57.49 -15.87 7.47
C ALA A 17 57.33 -16.55 6.11
N ASN A 18 56.49 -17.58 6.07
CA ASN A 18 55.98 -18.10 4.82
C ASN A 18 55.10 -16.98 4.27
N THR A 19 55.64 -16.20 3.34
CA THR A 19 54.85 -15.20 2.60
C THR A 19 53.97 -15.96 1.62
N GLU A 20 52.85 -16.51 2.11
CA GLU A 20 51.71 -16.75 1.25
C GLU A 20 51.33 -15.37 0.68
N LYS A 21 51.40 -15.23 -0.64
CA LYS A 21 50.80 -14.08 -1.30
C LYS A 21 49.32 -14.12 -0.93
N ASP A 22 48.81 -13.09 -0.26
CA ASP A 22 47.37 -12.96 -0.04
C ASP A 22 46.69 -12.93 -1.43
N ASP A 23 45.88 -13.95 -1.71
CA ASP A 23 45.10 -14.02 -2.94
C ASP A 23 44.13 -12.82 -2.98
N GLU A 24 44.15 -12.08 -4.08
CA GLU A 24 43.28 -10.92 -4.27
C GLU A 24 42.10 -11.30 -5.18
N ILE A 25 40.88 -11.13 -4.68
CA ILE A 25 39.65 -11.34 -5.47
C ILE A 25 39.31 -10.08 -6.25
N LEU A 26 39.19 -10.22 -7.57
CA LEU A 26 38.67 -9.22 -8.48
C LEU A 26 37.24 -9.61 -8.88
N VAL A 27 36.27 -8.77 -8.51
CA VAL A 27 34.87 -8.99 -8.84
C VAL A 27 34.54 -8.30 -10.15
N PHE A 28 33.99 -9.02 -11.11
CA PHE A 28 33.56 -8.51 -12.41
C PHE A 28 32.08 -8.71 -12.59
N THR A 29 31.44 -7.74 -13.23
CA THR A 29 30.05 -7.84 -13.68
C THR A 29 29.87 -7.16 -15.03
N VAL A 30 28.76 -7.44 -15.70
CA VAL A 30 28.36 -6.74 -16.92
C VAL A 30 27.05 -6.00 -16.67
N ALA A 31 27.07 -4.71 -16.94
CA ALA A 31 25.89 -3.85 -16.93
C ALA A 31 26.07 -2.78 -18.00
N THR A 32 25.14 -2.71 -18.94
CA THR A 32 25.17 -1.74 -20.05
C THR A 32 24.52 -0.41 -19.70
N GLU A 33 23.62 -0.41 -18.72
CA GLU A 33 22.87 0.74 -18.27
C GLU A 33 22.58 0.67 -16.77
N GLU A 34 22.10 1.78 -16.22
CA GLU A 34 21.67 1.89 -14.84
C GLU A 34 20.19 1.48 -14.70
N THR A 35 19.96 0.27 -14.20
CA THR A 35 18.63 -0.29 -13.91
C THR A 35 18.40 -0.41 -12.41
N ASP A 36 17.15 -0.54 -11.97
CA ASP A 36 16.83 -0.77 -10.55
C ASP A 36 17.48 -2.05 -10.01
N GLY A 37 17.54 -3.10 -10.85
CA GLY A 37 18.26 -4.35 -10.52
C GLY A 37 19.76 -4.16 -10.34
N PHE A 38 20.39 -3.33 -11.18
CA PHE A 38 21.80 -2.98 -11.05
C PHE A 38 22.09 -2.12 -9.83
N GLN A 39 21.21 -1.16 -9.51
CA GLN A 39 21.31 -0.38 -8.29
C GLN A 39 21.26 -1.27 -7.05
N ARG A 40 20.32 -2.21 -6.98
CA ARG A 40 20.28 -3.20 -5.90
C ARG A 40 21.57 -4.02 -5.80
N TYR A 41 22.13 -4.44 -6.94
CA TYR A 41 23.42 -5.15 -6.97
C TYR A 41 24.53 -4.30 -6.33
N LEU A 42 24.67 -3.04 -6.75
CA LEU A 42 25.66 -2.10 -6.21
C LEU A 42 25.44 -1.81 -4.72
N GLU A 43 24.19 -1.62 -4.28
CA GLU A 43 23.86 -1.39 -2.86
C GLU A 43 24.25 -2.57 -1.99
N SER A 44 24.02 -3.81 -2.46
CA SER A 44 24.43 -5.02 -1.74
C SER A 44 25.96 -5.20 -1.72
N ALA A 45 26.64 -4.83 -2.80
CA ALA A 45 28.09 -4.86 -2.88
C ALA A 45 28.72 -3.83 -1.93
N GLU A 46 28.22 -2.59 -1.94
CA GLU A 46 28.66 -1.51 -1.05
C GLU A 46 28.51 -1.88 0.42
N PHE A 47 27.40 -2.53 0.80
CA PHE A 47 27.16 -2.98 2.18
C PHE A 47 28.27 -3.90 2.72
N TYR A 48 28.95 -4.65 1.84
CA TYR A 48 30.04 -5.55 2.20
C TYR A 48 31.43 -5.07 1.74
N ASP A 49 31.57 -3.78 1.43
CA ASP A 49 32.80 -3.18 0.92
C ASP A 49 33.34 -3.84 -0.36
N ILE A 50 32.45 -4.41 -1.18
CA ILE A 50 32.77 -5.05 -2.45
C ILE A 50 32.79 -3.98 -3.54
N LYS A 51 33.83 -3.96 -4.37
CA LYS A 51 33.99 -3.01 -5.48
C LYS A 51 34.02 -3.76 -6.82
N PRO A 52 32.85 -4.01 -7.43
CA PRO A 52 32.77 -4.67 -8.73
C PRO A 52 33.38 -3.82 -9.84
N ILE A 53 34.11 -4.46 -10.75
CA ILE A 53 34.56 -3.89 -12.01
C ILE A 53 33.44 -4.09 -13.03
N VAL A 54 32.76 -2.99 -13.36
CA VAL A 54 31.59 -2.98 -14.24
C VAL A 54 32.06 -2.90 -15.70
N LEU A 55 31.74 -3.93 -16.48
CA LEU A 55 32.08 -4.02 -17.90
C LEU A 55 30.89 -3.61 -18.76
N GLY A 56 31.18 -2.90 -19.86
CA GLY A 56 30.18 -2.55 -20.88
C GLY A 56 29.25 -1.39 -20.53
N TYR A 57 29.49 -0.67 -19.43
CA TYR A 57 28.64 0.46 -19.02
C TYR A 57 28.60 1.56 -20.10
N GLY A 58 27.38 1.95 -20.49
CA GLY A 58 27.12 2.92 -21.56
C GLY A 58 27.24 2.36 -22.99
N ALA A 59 27.63 1.08 -23.15
CA ALA A 59 27.65 0.42 -24.45
C ALA A 59 26.28 -0.18 -24.80
N GLU A 60 25.99 -0.31 -26.10
CA GLU A 60 24.81 -1.04 -26.57
C GLU A 60 24.94 -2.53 -26.24
N TRP A 61 23.86 -3.12 -25.71
CA TRP A 61 23.80 -4.56 -25.44
C TRP A 61 23.76 -5.35 -26.74
N ARG A 62 24.77 -6.21 -26.94
CA ARG A 62 24.90 -7.07 -28.14
C ARG A 62 24.68 -8.55 -27.85
N GLY A 63 24.24 -8.89 -26.63
CA GLY A 63 24.09 -10.27 -26.16
C GLY A 63 22.80 -10.98 -26.56
N GLY A 64 22.07 -10.50 -27.58
CA GLY A 64 20.77 -11.05 -27.96
C GLY A 64 19.66 -10.79 -26.92
N ASN A 65 18.49 -11.42 -27.09
CA ASN A 65 17.35 -11.25 -26.17
C ASN A 65 17.30 -12.38 -25.13
N ILE A 66 18.09 -12.22 -24.06
CA ILE A 66 18.22 -13.19 -22.97
C ILE A 66 16.93 -13.43 -22.17
N LYS A 67 15.90 -12.57 -22.32
CA LYS A 67 14.57 -12.82 -21.71
C LYS A 67 13.73 -13.82 -22.52
N LYS A 68 13.99 -13.95 -23.83
CA LYS A 68 13.18 -14.78 -24.75
C LYS A 68 13.89 -16.06 -25.18
N GLY A 69 15.19 -16.19 -24.96
CA GLY A 69 15.95 -17.35 -25.36
C GLY A 69 17.44 -17.26 -25.05
N PRO A 70 18.25 -18.17 -25.62
CA PRO A 70 19.69 -18.21 -25.45
C PRO A 70 20.41 -16.92 -25.87
N GLY A 71 21.53 -16.59 -25.22
CA GLY A 71 22.33 -15.40 -25.52
C GLY A 71 23.37 -15.08 -24.44
N GLY A 72 23.91 -13.86 -24.45
CA GLY A 72 24.81 -13.38 -23.40
C GLY A 72 26.32 -13.54 -23.68
N GLY A 73 26.72 -14.06 -24.84
CA GLY A 73 28.13 -14.23 -25.24
C GLY A 73 28.94 -12.93 -25.24
N PHE A 74 28.29 -11.79 -25.40
CA PHE A 74 28.89 -10.47 -25.23
C PHE A 74 29.54 -10.30 -23.84
N LYS A 75 28.96 -10.90 -22.78
CA LYS A 75 29.54 -10.92 -21.43
C LYS A 75 30.90 -11.61 -21.41
N ILE A 76 31.01 -12.76 -22.07
CA ILE A 76 32.25 -13.53 -22.19
C ILE A 76 33.31 -12.71 -22.91
N ASN A 77 32.96 -12.09 -24.04
CA ASN A 77 33.89 -11.29 -24.83
C ASN A 77 34.43 -10.07 -24.06
N LEU A 78 33.57 -9.40 -23.28
CA LEU A 78 33.98 -8.33 -22.39
C LEU A 78 34.91 -8.82 -21.27
N LEU A 79 34.53 -9.90 -20.58
CA LEU A 79 35.32 -10.44 -19.47
C LEU A 79 36.68 -10.95 -19.94
N LYS A 80 36.72 -11.70 -21.04
CA LYS A 80 37.95 -12.21 -21.67
C LYS A 80 38.98 -11.11 -21.89
N LYS A 81 38.54 -9.95 -22.40
CA LYS A 81 39.38 -8.78 -22.61
C LYS A 81 39.82 -8.14 -21.29
N ALA A 82 38.92 -8.06 -20.31
CA ALA A 82 39.17 -7.43 -19.03
C ALA A 82 40.18 -8.19 -18.16
N ILE A 83 40.16 -9.53 -18.19
CA ILE A 83 41.04 -10.36 -17.35
C ILE A 83 42.35 -10.75 -18.03
N GLU A 84 42.55 -10.43 -19.32
CA GLU A 84 43.79 -10.71 -20.04
C GLU A 84 45.07 -10.22 -19.32
N PRO A 85 45.12 -9.03 -18.69
CA PRO A 85 46.27 -8.58 -17.92
C PRO A 85 46.64 -9.51 -16.74
N HIS A 86 45.69 -10.31 -16.26
CA HIS A 86 45.84 -11.21 -15.11
C HIS A 86 46.08 -12.68 -15.50
N LYS A 87 46.19 -13.00 -16.80
CA LYS A 87 46.26 -14.38 -17.31
C LYS A 87 47.40 -15.25 -16.77
N ASN A 88 48.46 -14.65 -16.25
CA ASN A 88 49.61 -15.36 -15.69
C ASN A 88 49.75 -15.18 -14.17
N ASP A 89 48.79 -14.52 -13.51
CA ASP A 89 48.87 -14.21 -12.09
C ASP A 89 48.03 -15.18 -11.26
N ALA A 90 48.66 -16.25 -10.77
CA ALA A 90 48.00 -17.26 -9.94
C ALA A 90 47.55 -16.74 -8.56
N SER A 91 47.99 -15.54 -8.13
CA SER A 91 47.51 -14.90 -6.90
C SER A 91 46.25 -14.05 -7.08
N LYS A 92 45.74 -13.95 -8.32
CA LYS A 92 44.46 -13.28 -8.59
C LYS A 92 43.36 -14.32 -8.74
N ILE A 93 42.23 -14.06 -8.08
CA ILE A 93 41.00 -14.84 -8.19
C ILE A 93 39.95 -13.96 -8.85
N ILE A 94 39.28 -14.48 -9.87
CA ILE A 94 38.23 -13.79 -10.60
C ILE A 94 36.90 -14.30 -10.07
N LEU A 95 36.05 -13.40 -9.56
CA LEU A 95 34.65 -13.66 -9.28
C LEU A 95 33.82 -12.92 -10.34
N PHE A 96 33.10 -13.66 -11.18
CA PHE A 96 32.13 -13.08 -12.10
C PHE A 96 30.71 -13.26 -11.56
N THR A 97 29.89 -12.23 -11.70
CA THR A 97 28.44 -12.28 -11.41
C THR A 97 27.66 -11.47 -12.43
N ASP A 98 26.46 -11.91 -12.80
CA ASP A 98 25.48 -11.09 -13.51
C ASP A 98 25.14 -9.83 -12.71
N GLY A 99 24.80 -8.73 -13.40
CA GLY A 99 24.68 -7.42 -12.77
C GLY A 99 23.26 -7.00 -12.39
N PHE A 100 22.23 -7.57 -13.01
CA PHE A 100 20.84 -7.07 -12.87
C PHE A 100 20.00 -7.84 -11.84
N ASP A 101 20.40 -9.06 -11.50
CA ASP A 101 19.64 -9.98 -10.65
C ASP A 101 20.54 -10.78 -9.71
N VAL A 102 21.60 -10.15 -9.23
CA VAL A 102 22.46 -10.70 -8.19
C VAL A 102 22.42 -9.82 -6.96
N VAL A 103 22.48 -10.44 -5.78
CA VAL A 103 22.60 -9.78 -4.47
C VAL A 103 23.69 -10.46 -3.67
N PHE A 104 24.63 -9.69 -3.14
CA PHE A 104 25.62 -10.17 -2.18
C PHE A 104 25.00 -10.24 -0.78
N VAL A 105 25.29 -11.32 -0.05
CA VAL A 105 24.77 -11.61 1.30
C VAL A 105 25.91 -11.84 2.31
N ASP A 106 27.16 -11.73 1.88
CA ASP A 106 28.32 -11.69 2.77
C ASP A 106 29.55 -11.06 2.11
N LYS A 107 30.62 -10.91 2.89
CA LYS A 107 31.92 -10.35 2.47
C LYS A 107 32.70 -11.31 1.58
N LEU A 108 33.56 -10.76 0.72
CA LEU A 108 34.44 -11.56 -0.16
C LEU A 108 35.37 -12.52 0.60
N GLN A 109 35.73 -12.21 1.84
CA GLN A 109 36.56 -13.08 2.66
C GLN A 109 35.86 -14.44 2.90
N GLU A 110 34.57 -14.44 3.20
CA GLU A 110 33.80 -15.68 3.40
C GLU A 110 33.66 -16.45 2.07
N VAL A 111 33.50 -15.73 0.95
CA VAL A 111 33.50 -16.33 -0.40
C VAL A 111 34.83 -17.03 -0.68
N LEU A 112 35.96 -16.39 -0.37
CA LEU A 112 37.29 -16.94 -0.56
C LEU A 112 37.52 -18.20 0.28
N GLU A 113 37.14 -18.14 1.55
CA GLU A 113 37.31 -19.25 2.49
C GLU A 113 36.50 -20.47 2.07
N ARG A 114 35.26 -20.29 1.59
CA ARG A 114 34.47 -21.41 1.06
C ARG A 114 35.02 -21.91 -0.27
N PHE A 115 35.41 -21.01 -1.18
CA PHE A 115 35.99 -21.41 -2.47
C PHE A 115 37.23 -22.29 -2.29
N ARG A 116 38.12 -21.96 -1.34
CA ARG A 116 39.30 -22.78 -1.02
C ARG A 116 38.94 -24.18 -0.53
N LYS A 117 37.85 -24.34 0.25
CA LYS A 117 37.38 -25.65 0.73
C LYS A 117 36.86 -26.56 -0.38
N PHE A 118 36.40 -25.99 -1.50
CA PHE A 118 35.99 -26.79 -2.65
C PHE A 118 37.16 -27.49 -3.34
N GLU A 119 38.42 -27.08 -3.10
CA GLU A 119 39.60 -27.57 -3.83
C GLU A 119 39.36 -27.55 -5.35
N ALA A 120 38.68 -26.50 -5.82
CA ALA A 120 38.39 -26.24 -7.21
C ALA A 120 39.35 -25.16 -7.70
N LYS A 121 39.75 -25.22 -8.97
CA LYS A 121 40.40 -24.05 -9.58
C LYS A 121 39.40 -23.14 -10.29
N ILE A 122 38.27 -23.72 -10.68
CA ILE A 122 37.12 -23.05 -11.29
C ILE A 122 35.86 -23.65 -10.65
N LEU A 123 35.01 -22.81 -10.08
CA LEU A 123 33.77 -23.18 -9.42
C LEU A 123 32.61 -22.35 -9.99
N PHE A 124 31.58 -23.02 -10.51
CA PHE A 124 30.36 -22.38 -11.01
C PHE A 124 29.18 -22.64 -10.08
N GLY A 125 28.21 -21.74 -10.06
CA GLY A 125 26.92 -22.00 -9.42
C GLY A 125 26.21 -23.19 -10.08
N ALA A 126 25.51 -24.01 -9.29
CA ALA A 126 24.72 -25.12 -9.81
C ALA A 126 23.21 -24.79 -9.79
N GLU A 127 22.45 -25.38 -10.71
CA GLU A 127 21.00 -25.21 -10.83
C GLU A 127 20.23 -26.51 -11.13
N LYS A 128 18.90 -26.45 -11.08
CA LYS A 128 18.01 -27.60 -11.29
C LYS A 128 17.81 -27.98 -12.74
N PHE A 129 18.02 -27.07 -13.68
CA PHE A 129 17.63 -27.26 -15.07
C PHE A 129 18.87 -27.35 -15.97
N ALA A 130 18.90 -28.36 -16.84
CA ALA A 130 19.85 -28.40 -17.94
C ALA A 130 19.35 -27.46 -19.05
N TRP A 131 19.94 -26.27 -19.11
CA TRP A 131 19.59 -25.21 -20.06
C TRP A 131 20.86 -24.68 -20.74
N PRO A 132 20.82 -24.26 -22.03
CA PRO A 132 19.64 -24.23 -22.91
C PRO A 132 19.29 -25.56 -23.59
N ASP A 133 20.18 -26.56 -23.54
CA ASP A 133 19.98 -27.86 -24.19
C ASP A 133 19.76 -28.97 -23.15
N PRO A 134 18.51 -29.42 -22.94
CA PRO A 134 18.20 -30.49 -21.99
C PRO A 134 18.81 -31.84 -22.36
N LEU A 135 19.17 -32.07 -23.62
CA LEU A 135 19.76 -33.34 -24.07
C LEU A 135 21.17 -33.54 -23.51
N LEU A 136 21.83 -32.46 -23.09
CA LEU A 136 23.14 -32.54 -22.46
C LEU A 136 23.08 -33.06 -21.02
N ALA A 137 21.89 -33.16 -20.41
CA ALA A 137 21.71 -33.59 -19.02
C ALA A 137 22.34 -34.96 -18.74
N GLU A 138 22.27 -35.90 -19.69
CA GLU A 138 22.83 -37.26 -19.54
C GLU A 138 24.35 -37.28 -19.51
N GLN A 139 25.02 -36.25 -20.05
CA GLN A 139 26.47 -36.15 -20.10
C GLN A 139 27.05 -35.55 -18.80
N TYR A 140 26.24 -34.88 -18.00
CA TYR A 140 26.69 -34.36 -16.71
C TYR A 140 27.07 -35.52 -15.78
N PRO A 141 28.11 -35.37 -14.94
CA PRO A 141 28.36 -36.32 -13.86
C PRO A 141 27.12 -36.52 -12.98
N GLU A 142 26.90 -37.76 -12.53
CA GLU A 142 25.86 -38.04 -11.53
C GLU A 142 26.23 -37.40 -10.19
N VAL A 143 25.26 -36.77 -9.55
CA VAL A 143 25.41 -36.16 -8.23
C VAL A 143 24.47 -36.85 -7.25
N THR A 144 25.02 -37.34 -6.14
CA THR A 144 24.24 -38.04 -5.11
C THR A 144 23.36 -37.07 -4.32
N GLU A 145 23.83 -35.84 -4.14
CA GLU A 145 23.15 -34.80 -3.39
C GLU A 145 23.48 -33.44 -4.00
N GLY A 146 22.46 -32.59 -4.18
CA GLY A 146 22.64 -31.25 -4.72
C GLY A 146 22.05 -31.04 -6.12
N LYS A 147 22.28 -29.84 -6.64
CA LYS A 147 21.92 -29.40 -7.99
C LYS A 147 22.96 -29.91 -8.98
N ARG A 148 22.53 -30.38 -10.16
CA ARG A 148 23.41 -31.11 -11.10
C ARG A 148 24.03 -30.24 -12.19
N PHE A 149 23.34 -29.20 -12.63
CA PHE A 149 23.66 -28.52 -13.89
C PHE A 149 24.34 -27.17 -13.65
N LEU A 150 25.19 -26.75 -14.58
CA LEU A 150 25.94 -25.50 -14.49
C LEU A 150 25.02 -24.30 -14.75
N ASN A 151 25.22 -23.21 -14.00
CA ASN A 151 24.67 -21.88 -14.29
C ASN A 151 25.81 -20.87 -14.50
N SER A 152 25.75 -20.07 -15.57
CA SER A 152 26.82 -19.12 -15.93
C SER A 152 26.73 -17.76 -15.22
N GLY A 153 25.64 -17.47 -14.52
CA GLY A 153 25.40 -16.15 -13.95
C GLY A 153 26.25 -15.82 -12.73
N ALA A 154 26.93 -16.80 -12.12
CA ALA A 154 27.99 -16.53 -11.16
C ALA A 154 29.02 -17.66 -11.12
N TYR A 155 30.30 -17.31 -11.06
CA TYR A 155 31.41 -18.26 -10.92
C TYR A 155 32.68 -17.61 -10.40
N ILE A 156 33.54 -18.42 -9.79
CA ILE A 156 34.81 -18.00 -9.19
C ILE A 156 35.94 -18.93 -9.61
N GLY A 157 37.13 -18.39 -9.86
CA GLY A 157 38.30 -19.21 -10.18
C GLY A 157 39.61 -18.44 -10.24
N TYR A 158 40.74 -19.15 -10.26
CA TYR A 158 42.05 -18.51 -10.41
C TYR A 158 42.19 -17.88 -11.80
N ALA A 159 42.77 -16.69 -11.88
CA ALA A 159 42.80 -15.89 -13.11
C ALA A 159 43.40 -16.63 -14.34
N PRO A 160 44.50 -17.41 -14.22
CA PRO A 160 45.01 -18.19 -15.36
C PRO A 160 44.02 -19.24 -15.87
N GLU A 161 43.33 -19.89 -14.93
CA GLU A 161 42.41 -21.00 -15.21
C GLU A 161 41.12 -20.48 -15.85
N VAL A 162 40.59 -19.35 -15.35
CA VAL A 162 39.44 -18.66 -15.95
C VAL A 162 39.81 -18.10 -17.33
N TYR A 163 41.01 -17.54 -17.51
CA TYR A 163 41.43 -17.05 -18.82
C TYR A 163 41.56 -18.19 -19.85
N GLU A 164 42.09 -19.34 -19.46
CA GLU A 164 42.15 -20.53 -20.33
C GLU A 164 40.73 -21.01 -20.69
N LEU A 165 39.79 -21.01 -19.74
CA LEU A 165 38.38 -21.31 -19.99
C LEU A 165 37.74 -20.36 -21.02
N LEU A 166 37.91 -19.04 -20.86
CA LEU A 166 37.35 -18.03 -21.78
C LEU A 166 38.04 -17.98 -23.15
N THR A 167 39.24 -18.56 -23.28
CA THR A 167 40.01 -18.59 -24.53
C THR A 167 39.95 -19.93 -25.25
N ARG A 168 39.30 -20.94 -24.64
CA ARG A 168 39.12 -22.28 -25.20
C ARG A 168 38.48 -22.28 -26.59
N GLU A 169 37.40 -21.52 -26.76
CA GLU A 169 36.67 -21.38 -28.02
C GLU A 169 36.29 -19.91 -28.25
N GLU A 170 36.00 -19.54 -29.51
CA GLU A 170 35.43 -18.24 -29.83
C GLU A 170 33.90 -18.28 -29.72
N ILE A 171 33.31 -17.18 -29.25
CA ILE A 171 31.85 -17.02 -29.14
C ILE A 171 31.41 -15.71 -29.77
N GLN A 172 30.30 -15.75 -30.51
CA GLN A 172 29.64 -14.54 -31.01
C GLN A 172 28.99 -13.78 -29.85
N ASP A 173 28.81 -12.46 -30.01
CA ASP A 173 28.20 -11.64 -28.97
C ASP A 173 26.79 -12.14 -28.59
N ASP A 174 26.01 -12.63 -29.56
CA ASP A 174 24.67 -13.20 -29.37
C ASP A 174 24.65 -14.71 -29.08
N GLY A 175 25.82 -15.35 -29.00
CA GLY A 175 25.94 -16.74 -28.60
C GLY A 175 25.52 -16.96 -27.14
N ASP A 176 25.18 -18.20 -26.78
CA ASP A 176 24.75 -18.51 -25.42
C ASP A 176 25.94 -18.74 -24.48
N ASP A 177 26.04 -17.90 -23.46
CA ASP A 177 27.12 -17.98 -22.48
C ASP A 177 27.05 -19.26 -21.63
N GLN A 178 25.86 -19.68 -21.23
CA GLN A 178 25.66 -20.89 -20.43
C GLN A 178 26.04 -22.16 -21.20
N LEU A 179 25.68 -22.25 -22.48
CA LEU A 179 26.04 -23.37 -23.36
C LEU A 179 27.55 -23.44 -23.60
N PHE A 180 28.20 -22.28 -23.76
CA PHE A 180 29.66 -22.19 -23.89
C PHE A 180 30.36 -22.83 -22.69
N PHE A 181 29.98 -22.45 -21.47
CA PHE A 181 30.55 -23.03 -20.25
C PHE A 181 30.13 -24.48 -20.02
N THR A 182 28.89 -24.85 -20.36
CA THR A 182 28.39 -26.22 -20.28
C THR A 182 29.25 -27.16 -21.12
N LYS A 183 29.55 -26.80 -22.37
CA LYS A 183 30.41 -27.61 -23.25
C LYS A 183 31.82 -27.80 -22.67
N ALA A 184 32.40 -26.75 -22.09
CA ALA A 184 33.70 -26.84 -21.43
C ALA A 184 33.67 -27.72 -20.17
N TYR A 185 32.58 -27.69 -19.40
CA TYR A 185 32.41 -28.53 -18.21
C TYR A 185 32.18 -30.01 -18.56
N LEU A 186 31.48 -30.29 -19.67
CA LEU A 186 31.18 -31.64 -20.12
C LEU A 186 32.39 -32.35 -20.73
N ASP A 187 33.37 -31.61 -21.23
CA ASP A 187 34.68 -32.16 -21.60
C ASP A 187 35.40 -32.68 -20.34
N GLU A 188 35.47 -34.00 -20.23
CA GLU A 188 36.06 -34.67 -19.07
C GLU A 188 37.55 -34.36 -18.89
N GLU A 189 38.33 -34.27 -19.97
CA GLU A 189 39.77 -34.00 -19.90
C GLU A 189 40.00 -32.58 -19.35
N PHE A 190 39.25 -31.62 -19.88
CA PHE A 190 39.31 -30.24 -19.42
C PHE A 190 38.81 -30.11 -17.98
N ARG A 191 37.68 -30.73 -17.65
CA ARG A 191 37.10 -30.71 -16.31
C ARG A 191 38.07 -31.25 -15.25
N GLN A 192 38.75 -32.36 -15.55
CA GLN A 192 39.75 -32.95 -14.65
C GLN A 192 41.00 -32.09 -14.53
N LYS A 193 41.56 -31.63 -15.66
CA LYS A 193 42.77 -30.78 -15.68
C LYS A 193 42.61 -29.49 -14.87
N HIS A 194 41.47 -28.84 -15.03
CA HIS A 194 41.17 -27.55 -14.40
C HIS A 194 40.44 -27.69 -13.07
N GLN A 195 40.28 -28.90 -12.52
CA GLN A 195 39.49 -29.14 -11.29
C GLN A 195 38.18 -28.33 -11.31
N PHE A 196 37.48 -28.37 -12.46
CA PHE A 196 36.30 -27.57 -12.72
C PHE A 196 35.11 -28.22 -12.01
N LYS A 197 34.59 -27.56 -10.97
CA LYS A 197 33.52 -28.06 -10.10
C LYS A 197 32.28 -27.17 -10.17
N LEU A 198 31.16 -27.69 -9.69
CA LEU A 198 29.93 -26.93 -9.47
C LEU A 198 29.60 -26.88 -7.98
N ASP A 199 29.01 -25.78 -7.54
CA ASP A 199 28.51 -25.58 -6.18
C ASP A 199 27.16 -26.29 -6.00
N HIS A 200 27.20 -27.62 -5.92
CA HIS A 200 26.01 -28.47 -5.92
C HIS A 200 25.05 -28.19 -4.74
N LYS A 201 25.56 -27.73 -3.60
CA LYS A 201 24.77 -27.50 -2.36
C LYS A 201 24.49 -26.02 -2.09
N SER A 202 24.81 -25.14 -3.04
CA SER A 202 24.64 -23.70 -2.89
C SER A 202 25.35 -23.13 -1.66
N GLU A 203 26.58 -23.59 -1.41
CA GLU A 203 27.40 -23.10 -0.29
C GLU A 203 27.90 -21.67 -0.54
N ILE A 204 28.08 -21.26 -1.79
CA ILE A 204 28.50 -19.91 -2.16
C ILE A 204 27.39 -19.25 -3.00
N ILE A 205 26.89 -19.95 -4.02
CA ILE A 205 26.00 -19.39 -5.05
C ILE A 205 24.65 -20.09 -5.00
N GLN A 206 23.60 -19.31 -4.72
CA GLN A 206 22.22 -19.75 -4.77
C GLN A 206 21.52 -19.23 -6.01
N ASN A 207 21.34 -20.10 -6.99
CA ASN A 207 20.41 -19.86 -8.10
C ASN A 207 18.97 -20.10 -7.62
N ILE A 208 18.09 -19.12 -7.78
CA ILE A 208 16.73 -19.15 -7.19
C ILE A 208 15.74 -19.88 -8.11
N ASN A 209 15.97 -19.92 -9.42
CA ASN A 209 15.04 -20.57 -10.35
C ASN A 209 14.84 -22.05 -10.01
N GLY A 210 13.59 -22.44 -9.77
CA GLY A 210 13.23 -23.78 -9.31
C GLY A 210 13.61 -24.08 -7.84
N ALA A 211 14.26 -23.17 -7.12
CA ALA A 211 14.73 -23.35 -5.74
C ALA A 211 14.18 -22.30 -4.76
N ALA A 212 13.26 -21.42 -5.18
CA ALA A 212 12.69 -20.37 -4.33
C ALA A 212 12.09 -20.89 -3.01
N THR A 213 11.43 -22.05 -3.03
CA THR A 213 10.84 -22.69 -1.84
C THR A 213 11.86 -23.29 -0.88
N GLU A 214 13.14 -23.36 -1.28
CA GLU A 214 14.24 -23.85 -0.46
C GLU A 214 14.85 -22.71 0.37
N LEU A 215 14.38 -21.48 0.23
CA LEU A 215 14.97 -20.30 0.86
C LEU A 215 14.12 -19.78 2.00
N GLU A 216 14.82 -19.51 3.11
CA GLU A 216 14.24 -18.87 4.29
C GLU A 216 15.12 -17.69 4.71
N VAL A 217 14.46 -16.61 5.10
CA VAL A 217 15.12 -15.46 5.73
C VAL A 217 15.40 -15.82 7.18
N LYS A 218 16.68 -16.05 7.48
CA LYS A 218 17.17 -16.40 8.81
C LYS A 218 17.56 -15.13 9.57
N VAL A 219 17.00 -14.98 10.75
CA VAL A 219 17.37 -13.91 11.68
C VAL A 219 18.54 -14.37 12.56
N ILE A 220 19.59 -13.57 12.65
CA ILE A 220 20.72 -13.75 13.57
C ILE A 220 20.68 -12.60 14.57
N GLU A 221 20.34 -12.91 15.82
CA GLU A 221 20.27 -11.95 16.92
C GLU A 221 21.53 -12.03 17.79
N ASP A 222 22.14 -10.88 18.06
CA ASP A 222 23.05 -10.70 19.19
C ASP A 222 22.34 -9.87 20.26
N LYS A 223 21.90 -10.57 21.31
CA LYS A 223 21.15 -9.97 22.43
C LYS A 223 22.02 -9.06 23.30
N GLU A 224 23.34 -9.27 23.34
CA GLU A 224 24.25 -8.44 24.13
C GLU A 224 24.59 -7.14 23.39
N ALA A 225 24.79 -7.23 22.08
CA ALA A 225 25.05 -6.07 21.23
C ALA A 225 23.78 -5.31 20.79
N ASN A 226 22.58 -5.88 21.04
CA ASN A 226 21.30 -5.38 20.52
C ASN A 226 21.36 -5.18 19.00
N THR A 227 21.86 -6.20 18.29
CA THR A 227 21.95 -6.19 16.82
C THR A 227 21.21 -7.39 16.24
N GLU A 228 20.65 -7.20 15.05
CA GLU A 228 19.93 -8.22 14.31
C GLU A 228 20.36 -8.15 12.85
N ILE A 229 20.74 -9.29 12.28
CA ILE A 229 21.17 -9.40 10.88
C ILE A 229 20.30 -10.45 10.18
N TYR A 230 19.78 -10.09 9.02
CA TYR A 230 18.97 -10.95 8.18
C TYR A 230 19.87 -11.64 7.15
N LYS A 231 20.00 -12.97 7.25
CA LYS A 231 20.71 -13.81 6.27
C LYS A 231 19.73 -14.70 5.52
N ILE A 232 20.20 -15.34 4.45
CA ILE A 232 19.44 -16.38 3.76
C ILE A 232 20.01 -17.76 4.09
N ARG A 233 19.10 -18.70 4.29
CA ARG A 233 19.39 -20.11 4.45
C ARG A 233 18.75 -20.92 3.33
N ASN A 234 19.52 -21.81 2.71
CA ASN A 234 18.98 -22.91 1.95
C ASN A 234 18.58 -24.02 2.94
N THR A 235 17.29 -24.27 3.08
CA THR A 235 16.73 -25.22 4.05
C THR A 235 16.85 -26.68 3.60
N LEU A 236 17.06 -26.93 2.31
CA LEU A 236 17.24 -28.28 1.76
C LEU A 236 18.63 -28.83 2.08
N PHE A 237 19.67 -28.01 1.92
CA PHE A 237 21.07 -28.41 2.15
C PHE A 237 21.66 -27.87 3.45
N TYR A 238 20.90 -27.08 4.20
CA TYR A 238 21.32 -26.40 5.44
C TYR A 238 22.57 -25.54 5.26
N THR A 239 22.70 -24.90 4.10
CA THR A 239 23.77 -23.96 3.75
C THR A 239 23.29 -22.52 3.92
N ASP A 240 24.21 -21.59 4.14
CA ASP A 240 23.94 -20.15 4.26
C ASP A 240 24.59 -19.44 3.06
N PRO A 241 23.96 -19.38 1.87
CA PRO A 241 24.59 -18.89 0.64
C PRO A 241 25.09 -17.45 0.75
N LEU A 242 26.11 -17.12 -0.04
CA LEU A 242 26.80 -15.81 0.01
C LEU A 242 26.41 -14.89 -1.14
N ILE A 243 25.96 -15.46 -2.25
CA ILE A 243 25.54 -14.78 -3.47
C ILE A 243 24.20 -15.36 -3.89
N LEU A 244 23.19 -14.51 -4.05
CA LEU A 244 21.88 -14.91 -4.57
C LEU A 244 21.76 -14.47 -6.02
N HIS A 245 21.26 -15.36 -6.87
CA HIS A 245 21.04 -15.11 -8.29
C HIS A 245 19.58 -15.41 -8.65
N GLY A 246 18.83 -14.35 -8.96
CA GLY A 246 17.41 -14.39 -9.34
C GLY A 246 17.19 -14.82 -10.78
N ASN A 247 17.87 -15.88 -11.21
CA ASN A 247 17.92 -16.31 -12.60
C ASN A 247 16.55 -16.69 -13.17
N GLY A 248 16.40 -16.56 -14.50
CA GLY A 248 15.16 -16.91 -15.21
C GLY A 248 13.93 -16.20 -14.63
N ALA A 249 12.91 -16.99 -14.25
CA ALA A 249 11.64 -16.49 -13.73
C ALA A 249 11.67 -16.08 -12.23
N ALA A 250 12.83 -16.16 -11.56
CA ALA A 250 12.94 -15.97 -10.12
C ALA A 250 13.17 -14.51 -9.68
N LYS A 251 13.08 -13.54 -10.59
CA LYS A 251 13.27 -12.11 -10.30
C LYS A 251 12.36 -11.62 -9.16
N GLN A 252 11.09 -12.05 -9.14
CA GLN A 252 10.14 -11.65 -8.10
C GLN A 252 10.50 -12.21 -6.72
N SER A 253 10.98 -13.46 -6.66
CA SER A 253 11.48 -14.05 -5.41
C SER A 253 12.72 -13.31 -4.91
N LEU A 254 13.62 -12.92 -5.82
CA LEU A 254 14.77 -12.10 -5.46
C LEU A 254 14.35 -10.71 -4.95
N ASN A 255 13.38 -10.06 -5.60
CA ASN A 255 12.83 -8.77 -5.16
C ASN A 255 12.30 -8.85 -3.72
N TYR A 256 11.48 -9.87 -3.43
CA TYR A 256 10.97 -10.14 -2.08
C TYR A 256 12.11 -10.34 -1.06
N ILE A 257 13.08 -11.20 -1.37
CA ILE A 257 14.21 -11.48 -0.47
C ILE A 257 15.04 -10.21 -0.22
N SER A 258 15.27 -9.40 -1.26
CA SER A 258 16.08 -8.18 -1.17
C SER A 258 15.46 -7.04 -0.37
N ASN A 259 14.18 -7.13 -0.02
CA ASN A 259 13.57 -6.22 0.97
C ASN A 259 14.18 -6.43 2.38
N TYR A 260 14.84 -7.57 2.62
CA TYR A 260 15.41 -7.94 3.91
C TYR A 260 16.93 -8.04 3.89
N VAL A 261 17.50 -8.76 2.92
CA VAL A 261 18.94 -9.03 2.88
C VAL A 261 19.68 -8.08 1.93
N PRO A 262 20.94 -7.69 2.25
CA PRO A 262 21.78 -8.19 3.35
C PRO A 262 21.47 -7.65 4.75
N ASN A 263 20.87 -6.46 4.85
CA ASN A 263 20.26 -5.93 6.06
C ASN A 263 19.43 -4.70 5.66
N SER A 264 18.58 -4.86 4.66
CA SER A 264 17.75 -3.78 4.13
C SER A 264 16.67 -3.35 5.13
N TRP A 265 16.22 -4.30 5.96
CA TRP A 265 15.25 -4.13 7.03
C TRP A 265 15.53 -5.12 8.17
N ASN A 266 15.43 -4.67 9.43
CA ASN A 266 15.41 -5.54 10.61
C ASN A 266 14.44 -5.01 11.69
N SER A 267 14.17 -5.79 12.74
CA SER A 267 13.20 -5.46 13.79
C SER A 267 13.71 -4.43 14.80
N ILE A 268 15.02 -4.17 14.85
CA ILE A 268 15.64 -3.22 15.78
C ILE A 268 15.69 -1.81 15.20
N GLU A 269 16.25 -1.67 14.00
CA GLU A 269 16.46 -0.41 13.28
C GLU A 269 15.31 -0.08 12.32
N GLY A 270 14.44 -1.06 12.03
CA GLY A 270 13.41 -0.93 11.01
C GLY A 270 14.02 -0.94 9.60
N CYS A 271 13.55 -0.04 8.74
CA CYS A 271 14.02 0.03 7.36
C CYS A 271 15.29 0.86 7.20
N ILE A 272 16.44 0.19 7.11
CA ILE A 272 17.76 0.81 6.99
C ILE A 272 17.94 1.48 5.62
N THR A 273 17.48 0.81 4.55
CA THR A 273 17.65 1.31 3.17
C THR A 273 16.63 2.36 2.77
N CYS A 274 15.56 2.55 3.55
CA CYS A 274 14.50 3.52 3.24
C CYS A 274 15.01 4.96 3.11
N LEU A 275 16.08 5.31 3.84
CA LEU A 275 16.68 6.65 3.82
C LEU A 275 17.73 6.81 2.72
N LYS A 276 18.19 5.72 2.10
CA LYS A 276 19.18 5.79 1.02
C LYS A 276 18.58 6.49 -0.20
N ASN A 277 19.37 7.39 -0.78
CA ASN A 277 19.06 8.17 -1.98
C ASN A 277 17.81 9.07 -1.85
N GLN A 278 17.36 9.39 -0.64
CA GLN A 278 16.29 10.35 -0.44
C GLN A 278 16.71 11.75 -0.87
N VAL A 279 15.76 12.48 -1.45
CA VAL A 279 15.90 13.91 -1.69
C VAL A 279 15.16 14.67 -0.59
N SER A 280 15.70 15.82 -0.17
CA SER A 280 15.05 16.67 0.84
C SER A 280 14.35 17.82 0.14
N LEU A 281 13.08 18.06 0.47
CA LEU A 281 12.32 19.22 -0.02
C LEU A 281 12.28 20.37 0.99
N LYS A 282 12.78 20.18 2.22
CA LYS A 282 12.62 21.14 3.34
C LYS A 282 13.25 22.51 3.12
N GLU A 283 14.27 22.60 2.28
CA GLU A 283 15.04 23.83 2.03
C GLU A 283 14.89 24.33 0.58
N ILE A 284 13.95 23.75 -0.18
CA ILE A 284 13.68 24.14 -1.55
C ILE A 284 12.54 25.17 -1.56
N ASP A 285 12.81 26.35 -2.11
CA ASP A 285 11.78 27.38 -2.33
C ASP A 285 10.61 26.80 -3.14
N ASP A 286 9.37 27.18 -2.80
CA ASP A 286 8.16 26.65 -3.45
C ASP A 286 8.20 26.73 -4.99
N GLU A 287 8.78 27.79 -5.55
CA GLU A 287 8.91 27.99 -7.00
C GLU A 287 9.84 26.98 -7.69
N LYS A 288 10.74 26.34 -6.92
CA LYS A 288 11.73 25.36 -7.37
C LYS A 288 11.32 23.92 -7.07
N LEU A 289 10.24 23.69 -6.33
CA LEU A 289 9.72 22.35 -6.08
C LEU A 289 9.33 21.66 -7.41
N PRO A 290 9.47 20.34 -7.55
CA PRO A 290 9.11 19.61 -8.77
C PRO A 290 7.70 19.95 -9.32
N LEU A 291 7.54 19.98 -10.65
CA LEU A 291 6.20 20.06 -11.24
C LEU A 291 5.51 18.71 -11.12
N VAL A 292 4.32 18.70 -10.52
CA VAL A 292 3.55 17.47 -10.31
C VAL A 292 2.30 17.47 -11.16
N MET A 293 1.99 16.36 -11.82
CA MET A 293 0.67 16.09 -12.37
C MET A 293 -0.09 15.17 -11.40
N ILE A 294 -1.28 15.57 -10.95
CA ILE A 294 -2.19 14.69 -10.22
C ILE A 294 -3.30 14.25 -11.19
N GLY A 295 -3.36 12.96 -11.50
CA GLY A 295 -4.44 12.32 -12.23
C GLY A 295 -5.47 11.73 -11.27
N ILE A 296 -6.67 12.29 -11.23
CA ILE A 296 -7.81 11.79 -10.44
C ILE A 296 -8.75 10.98 -11.35
N PHE A 297 -9.05 9.75 -10.95
CA PHE A 297 -9.87 8.80 -11.72
C PHE A 297 -11.11 8.39 -10.94
N VAL A 298 -12.28 8.86 -11.38
CA VAL A 298 -13.60 8.49 -10.83
C VAL A 298 -14.24 7.47 -11.76
N GLU A 299 -13.81 6.21 -11.65
CA GLU A 299 -14.22 5.13 -12.57
C GLU A 299 -15.45 4.36 -12.07
N ILE A 300 -15.74 4.45 -10.77
CA ILE A 300 -16.84 3.74 -10.12
C ILE A 300 -17.63 4.64 -9.18
N PRO A 301 -18.93 4.36 -8.95
CA PRO A 301 -19.71 5.03 -7.91
C PRO A 301 -19.00 4.94 -6.55
N THR A 302 -18.46 6.07 -6.12
CA THR A 302 -17.65 6.16 -4.89
C THR A 302 -18.35 6.94 -3.79
N PRO A 303 -18.53 6.36 -2.59
CA PRO A 303 -18.97 7.08 -1.40
C PRO A 303 -18.04 8.24 -1.05
N PHE A 304 -18.57 9.32 -0.46
CA PHE A 304 -17.76 10.40 0.15
C PHE A 304 -16.71 11.02 -0.79
N LEU A 305 -17.05 11.16 -2.08
CA LEU A 305 -16.15 11.73 -3.09
C LEU A 305 -15.76 13.19 -2.77
N GLU A 306 -16.64 13.96 -2.16
CA GLU A 306 -16.37 15.34 -1.75
C GLU A 306 -15.18 15.42 -0.78
N GLU A 307 -15.14 14.55 0.23
CA GLU A 307 -14.07 14.48 1.21
C GLU A 307 -12.75 13.99 0.59
N MET A 308 -12.81 13.08 -0.39
CA MET A 308 -11.62 12.67 -1.13
C MET A 308 -11.01 13.86 -1.88
N LEU A 309 -11.84 14.60 -2.63
CA LEU A 309 -11.40 15.77 -3.40
C LEU A 309 -10.88 16.88 -2.48
N GLU A 310 -11.52 17.10 -1.34
CA GLU A 310 -11.04 18.02 -0.31
C GLU A 310 -9.67 17.60 0.25
N LYS A 311 -9.44 16.31 0.51
CA LYS A 311 -8.13 15.79 0.94
C LYS A 311 -7.05 16.05 -0.13
N VAL A 312 -7.37 15.92 -1.42
CA VAL A 312 -6.45 16.29 -2.52
C VAL A 312 -6.14 17.79 -2.53
N TYR A 313 -7.16 18.62 -2.31
CA TYR A 313 -6.98 20.06 -2.19
C TYR A 313 -6.18 20.44 -0.93
N ASN A 314 -6.25 19.66 0.14
CA ASN A 314 -5.52 19.93 1.39
C ASN A 314 -4.09 19.34 1.41
N LEU A 315 -3.65 18.64 0.36
CA LEU A 315 -2.25 18.23 0.24
C LEU A 315 -1.31 19.45 0.36
N GLU A 316 -0.34 19.35 1.27
CA GLU A 316 0.67 20.37 1.60
C GLU A 316 1.73 20.49 0.50
N TYR A 317 1.30 20.92 -0.69
CA TYR A 317 2.15 21.16 -1.85
C TYR A 317 1.62 22.39 -2.61
N PRO A 318 2.49 23.31 -3.10
CA PRO A 318 2.02 24.53 -3.73
C PRO A 318 1.15 24.24 -4.97
N LYS A 319 -0.09 24.73 -4.97
CA LYS A 319 -1.06 24.44 -6.05
C LYS A 319 -0.60 24.97 -7.41
N ASN A 320 0.15 26.07 -7.42
CA ASN A 320 0.82 26.61 -8.60
C ASN A 320 2.00 25.75 -9.12
N ARG A 321 2.35 24.64 -8.46
CA ARG A 321 3.29 23.60 -8.93
C ARG A 321 2.58 22.30 -9.31
N ILE A 322 1.25 22.29 -9.32
CA ILE A 322 0.44 21.11 -9.59
C ILE A 322 -0.42 21.34 -10.84
N HIS A 323 -0.29 20.45 -11.82
CA HIS A 323 -1.28 20.26 -12.87
C HIS A 323 -2.29 19.20 -12.42
N LEU A 324 -3.56 19.44 -12.70
CA LEU A 324 -4.65 18.54 -12.38
C LEU A 324 -5.23 17.93 -13.66
N PHE A 325 -5.37 16.61 -13.67
CA PHE A 325 -6.09 15.88 -14.69
C PHE A 325 -7.21 15.10 -14.00
N VAL A 326 -8.46 15.32 -14.37
CA VAL A 326 -9.62 14.66 -13.75
C VAL A 326 -10.41 13.92 -14.82
N HIS A 327 -10.49 12.61 -14.69
CA HIS A 327 -11.41 11.78 -15.46
C HIS A 327 -12.56 11.33 -14.57
N ASN A 328 -13.78 11.61 -15.01
CA ASN A 328 -14.98 11.08 -14.37
C ASN A 328 -15.76 10.25 -15.39
N ALA A 329 -15.91 8.96 -15.11
CA ALA A 329 -16.75 8.04 -15.89
C ALA A 329 -18.17 7.92 -15.32
N VAL A 330 -18.43 8.44 -14.11
CA VAL A 330 -19.67 8.24 -13.37
C VAL A 330 -20.57 9.48 -13.47
N GLN A 331 -21.68 9.36 -14.20
CA GLN A 331 -22.62 10.46 -14.42
C GLN A 331 -23.11 11.09 -13.10
N TYR A 332 -23.40 10.27 -12.09
CA TYR A 332 -23.87 10.71 -10.77
C TYR A 332 -22.90 11.70 -10.10
N HIS A 333 -21.59 11.51 -10.29
CA HIS A 333 -20.56 12.35 -9.68
C HIS A 333 -20.22 13.63 -10.46
N SER A 334 -20.94 13.89 -11.57
CA SER A 334 -20.63 15.04 -12.45
C SER A 334 -20.72 16.38 -11.75
N ASP A 335 -21.73 16.58 -10.90
CA ASP A 335 -21.96 17.87 -10.23
C ASP A 335 -20.91 18.12 -9.15
N VAL A 336 -20.57 17.09 -8.36
CA VAL A 336 -19.50 17.12 -7.34
C VAL A 336 -18.16 17.46 -7.98
N VAL A 337 -17.80 16.75 -9.06
CA VAL A 337 -16.52 16.97 -9.76
C VAL A 337 -16.48 18.36 -10.43
N SER A 338 -17.59 18.80 -11.02
CA SER A 338 -17.64 20.12 -11.67
C SER A 338 -17.51 21.24 -10.65
N LYS A 339 -18.22 21.14 -9.52
CA LYS A 339 -18.12 22.10 -8.41
C LYS A 339 -16.69 22.20 -7.88
N PHE A 340 -16.02 21.05 -7.64
CA PHE A 340 -14.62 21.03 -7.22
C PHE A 340 -13.69 21.76 -8.20
N ILE A 341 -13.86 21.52 -9.52
CA ILE A 341 -13.05 22.17 -10.54
C ILE A 341 -13.33 23.68 -10.63
N GLU A 342 -14.60 24.08 -10.49
CA GLU A 342 -15.00 25.49 -10.54
C GLU A 342 -14.51 26.28 -9.32
N GLU A 343 -14.61 25.69 -8.12
CA GLU A 343 -14.28 26.37 -6.86
C GLU A 343 -12.79 26.30 -6.52
N GLN A 344 -12.15 25.13 -6.70
CA GLN A 344 -10.79 24.87 -6.25
C GLN A 344 -9.81 24.65 -7.41
N GLY A 345 -10.30 24.28 -8.60
CA GLY A 345 -9.47 24.06 -9.78
C GLY A 345 -8.69 25.31 -10.23
N VAL A 346 -9.18 26.50 -9.89
CA VAL A 346 -8.55 27.79 -10.22
C VAL A 346 -7.20 28.04 -9.53
N ASP A 347 -6.95 27.38 -8.39
CA ASP A 347 -5.70 27.52 -7.64
C ASP A 347 -4.56 26.66 -8.21
N TYR A 348 -4.92 25.64 -9.00
CA TYR A 348 -3.96 24.75 -9.65
C TYR A 348 -3.34 25.40 -10.89
N LEU A 349 -2.10 25.02 -11.21
CA LEU A 349 -1.36 25.56 -12.36
C LEU A 349 -2.08 25.34 -13.70
N SER A 350 -2.77 24.21 -13.84
CA SER A 350 -3.76 24.00 -14.91
C SER A 350 -4.67 22.82 -14.60
N VAL A 351 -5.90 22.83 -15.12
CA VAL A 351 -6.83 21.70 -15.02
C VAL A 351 -7.19 21.16 -16.40
N LYS A 352 -7.25 19.83 -16.54
CA LYS A 352 -7.85 19.12 -17.67
C LYS A 352 -8.94 18.19 -17.14
N GLN A 353 -10.17 18.38 -17.59
CA GLN A 353 -11.30 17.50 -17.26
C GLN A 353 -11.69 16.65 -18.47
N ILE A 354 -12.04 15.39 -18.22
CA ILE A 354 -12.76 14.51 -19.14
C ILE A 354 -14.05 14.06 -18.43
N LYS A 355 -15.19 14.29 -19.06
CA LYS A 355 -16.53 14.09 -18.49
C LYS A 355 -17.10 12.72 -18.88
N PRO A 356 -18.12 12.22 -18.17
CA PRO A 356 -18.79 10.97 -18.54
C PRO A 356 -19.36 11.01 -19.96
N SER A 357 -19.82 12.18 -20.41
CA SER A 357 -20.34 12.40 -21.77
C SER A 357 -19.32 12.18 -22.89
N ASP A 358 -18.02 12.22 -22.58
CA ASP A 358 -16.96 12.05 -23.56
C ASP A 358 -16.73 10.57 -23.91
N GLY A 359 -17.27 9.63 -23.12
CA GLY A 359 -17.22 8.19 -23.41
C GLY A 359 -15.80 7.60 -23.48
N THR A 360 -14.84 8.22 -22.80
CA THR A 360 -13.45 7.75 -22.75
C THR A 360 -13.37 6.55 -21.79
N THR A 361 -12.71 5.47 -22.20
CA THR A 361 -12.50 4.31 -21.32
C THR A 361 -11.41 4.61 -20.29
N GLU A 362 -11.45 3.94 -19.14
CA GLU A 362 -10.45 4.11 -18.07
C GLU A 362 -9.01 4.03 -18.59
N HIS A 363 -8.66 2.94 -19.30
CA HIS A 363 -7.30 2.74 -19.81
C HIS A 363 -6.87 3.89 -20.75
N ALA A 364 -7.79 4.42 -21.56
CA ALA A 364 -7.49 5.52 -22.48
C ALA A 364 -7.32 6.84 -21.71
N ALA A 365 -8.13 7.08 -20.68
CA ALA A 365 -7.99 8.25 -19.82
C ALA A 365 -6.67 8.24 -19.05
N ARG A 366 -6.26 7.09 -18.51
CA ARG A 366 -4.97 6.92 -17.82
C ARG A 366 -3.77 7.03 -18.77
N ASP A 367 -3.88 6.53 -20.01
CA ASP A 367 -2.82 6.77 -21.01
C ASP A 367 -2.73 8.25 -21.42
N LEU A 368 -3.87 8.92 -21.59
CA LEU A 368 -3.94 10.34 -21.91
C LEU A 368 -3.36 11.22 -20.79
N SER A 369 -3.54 10.85 -19.51
CA SER A 369 -2.98 11.60 -18.39
C SER A 369 -1.45 11.53 -18.37
N LEU A 370 -0.86 10.38 -18.71
CA LEU A 370 0.60 10.22 -18.86
C LEU A 370 1.14 11.06 -20.02
N ASP A 371 0.46 11.05 -21.17
CA ASP A 371 0.83 11.87 -22.32
C ASP A 371 0.71 13.37 -22.00
N TYR A 372 -0.32 13.75 -21.24
CA TYR A 372 -0.50 15.13 -20.79
C TYR A 372 0.60 15.55 -19.80
N CYS A 373 1.07 14.64 -18.95
CA CYS A 373 2.22 14.85 -18.08
C CYS A 373 3.47 15.21 -18.89
N LEU A 374 3.76 14.46 -19.96
CA LEU A 374 4.88 14.73 -20.87
C LEU A 374 4.74 16.10 -21.56
N VAL A 375 3.54 16.43 -22.06
CA VAL A 375 3.25 17.74 -22.69
C VAL A 375 3.46 18.90 -21.72
N LYS A 376 3.07 18.70 -20.45
CA LYS A 376 3.25 19.70 -19.37
C LYS A 376 4.65 19.72 -18.78
N LYS A 377 5.54 18.81 -19.18
CA LYS A 377 6.89 18.66 -18.63
C LYS A 377 6.86 18.51 -17.10
N CYS A 378 5.95 17.67 -16.62
CA CYS A 378 5.91 17.28 -15.22
C CYS A 378 7.22 16.56 -14.85
N ASP A 379 7.65 16.70 -13.60
CA ASP A 379 8.75 15.93 -13.02
C ASP A 379 8.22 14.66 -12.32
N SER A 380 6.97 14.68 -11.85
CA SER A 380 6.31 13.54 -11.21
C SER A 380 4.82 13.47 -11.54
N TYR A 381 4.29 12.24 -11.54
CA TYR A 381 2.90 11.92 -11.86
C TYR A 381 2.29 11.13 -10.70
N LEU A 382 1.29 11.69 -10.00
CA LEU A 382 0.50 10.98 -9.01
C LEU A 382 -0.79 10.49 -9.66
N SER A 383 -0.95 9.18 -9.79
CA SER A 383 -2.23 8.56 -10.12
C SER A 383 -3.01 8.34 -8.84
N LEU A 384 -4.29 8.76 -8.81
CA LEU A 384 -5.16 8.65 -7.65
C LEU A 384 -6.59 8.28 -8.07
N ASP A 385 -7.10 7.18 -7.57
CA ASP A 385 -8.47 6.74 -7.80
C ASP A 385 -9.42 7.33 -6.76
N SER A 386 -10.70 7.44 -7.12
CA SER A 386 -11.74 8.03 -6.27
C SER A 386 -11.87 7.42 -4.88
N ILE A 387 -11.51 6.14 -4.72
CA ILE A 387 -11.62 5.43 -3.45
C ILE A 387 -10.43 5.63 -2.51
N ALA A 388 -9.36 6.30 -2.96
CA ALA A 388 -8.13 6.46 -2.20
C ALA A 388 -8.13 7.81 -1.46
N HIS A 389 -8.37 7.76 -0.14
CA HIS A 389 -8.39 8.95 0.70
C HIS A 389 -7.01 9.16 1.35
N LEU A 390 -6.34 10.25 0.95
CA LEU A 390 -5.03 10.63 1.48
C LEU A 390 -5.20 11.46 2.76
N ASP A 391 -5.31 10.80 3.91
CA ASP A 391 -5.50 11.48 5.21
C ASP A 391 -4.28 12.31 5.63
N ASN A 392 -3.08 11.92 5.20
CA ASN A 392 -1.87 12.64 5.52
C ASN A 392 -1.61 13.72 4.46
N PRO A 393 -1.71 15.02 4.80
CA PRO A 393 -1.53 16.10 3.83
C PRO A 393 -0.10 16.16 3.27
N GLN A 394 0.88 15.55 3.92
CA GLN A 394 2.27 15.50 3.47
C GLN A 394 2.57 14.38 2.47
N THR A 395 1.58 13.54 2.14
CA THR A 395 1.75 12.35 1.29
C THR A 395 2.57 12.63 0.04
N LEU A 396 2.22 13.67 -0.72
CA LEU A 396 2.91 13.98 -1.99
C LEU A 396 4.40 14.31 -1.77
N LYS A 397 4.74 15.12 -0.75
CA LYS A 397 6.13 15.44 -0.42
C LYS A 397 6.89 14.18 -0.02
N LEU A 398 6.33 13.37 0.88
CA LEU A 398 6.97 12.16 1.38
C LEU A 398 7.26 11.14 0.27
N LEU A 399 6.36 11.00 -0.71
CA LEU A 399 6.56 10.12 -1.86
C LEU A 399 7.64 10.66 -2.81
N ILE A 400 7.68 11.97 -3.06
CA ILE A 400 8.74 12.59 -3.88
C ILE A 400 10.10 12.45 -3.20
N GLU A 401 10.18 12.73 -1.90
CA GLU A 401 11.40 12.61 -1.09
C GLU A 401 11.97 11.19 -1.09
N GLN A 402 11.11 10.19 -1.27
CA GLN A 402 11.53 8.79 -1.36
C GLN A 402 12.38 8.50 -2.62
N ASN A 403 12.32 9.35 -3.65
CA ASN A 403 13.13 9.29 -4.86
C ASN A 403 13.21 7.89 -5.46
N ARG A 404 12.05 7.37 -5.86
CA ARG A 404 11.91 6.07 -6.55
C ARG A 404 11.26 6.28 -7.90
N THR A 405 11.53 5.36 -8.81
CA THR A 405 10.91 5.32 -10.14
C THR A 405 9.39 5.26 -10.01
N ILE A 406 8.88 4.37 -9.15
CA ILE A 406 7.46 4.25 -8.79
C ILE A 406 7.34 3.94 -7.30
N VAL A 407 6.49 4.68 -6.58
CA VAL A 407 6.19 4.43 -5.17
C VAL A 407 4.72 4.73 -4.84
N ALA A 408 4.06 3.77 -4.21
CA ALA A 408 2.70 3.90 -3.68
C ALA A 408 2.72 4.22 -2.18
N PRO A 409 1.86 5.11 -1.68
CA PRO A 409 1.51 5.12 -0.26
C PRO A 409 0.68 3.86 0.03
N MET A 410 0.98 3.14 1.10
CA MET A 410 0.15 2.01 1.52
C MET A 410 -1.18 2.53 2.05
N LEU A 411 -2.27 2.12 1.41
CA LEU A 411 -3.64 2.41 1.80
C LEU A 411 -4.36 1.09 2.08
N THR A 412 -5.09 1.02 3.19
CA THR A 412 -5.84 -0.16 3.61
C THR A 412 -7.31 0.20 3.82
N ARG A 413 -8.21 -0.77 3.62
CA ARG A 413 -9.60 -0.62 4.07
C ARG A 413 -9.62 -0.71 5.61
N PRO A 414 -10.20 0.27 6.33
CA PRO A 414 -10.22 0.26 7.79
C PRO A 414 -10.74 -1.07 8.37
N GLY A 415 -10.01 -1.64 9.33
CA GLY A 415 -10.39 -2.91 9.99
C GLY A 415 -10.33 -4.17 9.10
N ARG A 416 -9.80 -4.09 7.88
CA ARG A 416 -9.69 -5.20 6.92
C ARG A 416 -8.23 -5.41 6.47
N ALA A 417 -7.99 -6.53 5.79
CA ALA A 417 -6.69 -6.88 5.21
C ALA A 417 -6.51 -6.39 3.75
N TRP A 418 -7.58 -5.90 3.12
CA TRP A 418 -7.54 -5.40 1.75
C TRP A 418 -6.75 -4.09 1.68
N SER A 419 -5.78 -4.04 0.78
CA SER A 419 -4.88 -2.91 0.58
C SER A 419 -4.60 -2.67 -0.90
N ASN A 420 -3.97 -1.55 -1.22
CA ASN A 420 -3.66 -1.13 -2.59
C ASN A 420 -2.35 -1.73 -3.15
N PHE A 421 -1.88 -2.86 -2.63
CA PHE A 421 -0.72 -3.57 -3.15
C PHE A 421 -0.86 -5.09 -3.02
N TRP A 422 -0.12 -5.85 -3.83
CA TRP A 422 0.03 -7.31 -3.65
C TRP A 422 1.49 -7.63 -3.33
N GLY A 423 1.71 -8.48 -2.34
CA GLY A 423 3.07 -8.91 -1.98
C GLY A 423 3.64 -10.03 -2.87
N SER A 424 2.79 -10.75 -3.61
CA SER A 424 3.20 -11.84 -4.49
C SER A 424 2.24 -12.02 -5.67
N LEU A 425 2.63 -12.84 -6.65
CA LEU A 425 1.81 -13.22 -7.80
C LEU A 425 1.73 -14.74 -7.95
N THR A 426 0.63 -15.22 -8.52
CA THR A 426 0.56 -16.58 -9.10
C THR A 426 1.42 -16.67 -10.36
N ALA A 427 1.64 -17.88 -10.88
CA ALA A 427 2.37 -18.08 -12.13
C ALA A 427 1.70 -17.37 -13.33
N GLU A 428 0.38 -17.18 -13.27
CA GLU A 428 -0.43 -16.48 -14.27
C GLU A 428 -0.45 -14.95 -14.08
N GLY A 429 0.22 -14.43 -13.04
CA GLY A 429 0.31 -12.99 -12.78
C GLY A 429 -0.87 -12.39 -12.02
N TYR A 430 -1.69 -13.22 -11.37
CA TYR A 430 -2.80 -12.79 -10.50
C TYR A 430 -2.37 -12.71 -9.03
N TYR A 431 -3.27 -12.20 -8.18
CA TYR A 431 -3.03 -12.04 -6.75
C TYR A 431 -2.54 -13.33 -6.08
N ALA A 432 -1.42 -13.22 -5.35
CA ALA A 432 -1.02 -14.17 -4.33
C ALA A 432 -0.57 -13.41 -3.06
N ARG A 433 -0.82 -14.01 -1.90
CA ARG A 433 -0.38 -13.44 -0.62
C ARG A 433 1.09 -13.79 -0.37
N SER A 434 1.94 -12.79 -0.09
CA SER A 434 3.30 -13.03 0.41
C SER A 434 3.30 -13.37 1.91
N ASN A 435 4.38 -13.99 2.38
CA ASN A 435 4.52 -14.39 3.78
C ASN A 435 4.50 -13.20 4.76
N ASP A 436 4.92 -12.02 4.32
CA ASP A 436 5.00 -10.80 5.12
C ASP A 436 3.84 -9.82 4.92
N TYR A 437 2.91 -10.11 4.00
CA TYR A 437 1.81 -9.20 3.62
C TYR A 437 1.04 -8.69 4.83
N MET A 438 0.67 -9.58 5.76
CA MET A 438 -0.11 -9.21 6.94
C MET A 438 0.68 -8.32 7.89
N ASN A 439 1.98 -8.60 8.09
CA ASN A 439 2.83 -7.78 8.95
C ASN A 439 3.01 -6.37 8.37
N ILE A 440 3.04 -6.23 7.03
CA ILE A 440 3.12 -4.94 6.34
C ILE A 440 1.78 -4.18 6.48
N VAL A 441 0.65 -4.83 6.16
CA VAL A 441 -0.70 -4.23 6.22
C VAL A 441 -1.08 -3.78 7.62
N TRP A 442 -0.70 -4.54 8.66
CA TRP A 442 -0.93 -4.19 10.06
C TRP A 442 0.13 -3.27 10.65
N ASN A 443 1.07 -2.78 9.83
CA ASN A 443 2.16 -1.91 10.26
C ASN A 443 3.07 -2.50 11.35
N GLU A 444 3.09 -3.83 11.51
CA GLU A 444 4.05 -4.53 12.37
C GLU A 444 5.47 -4.46 11.78
N LYS A 445 5.56 -4.45 10.44
CA LYS A 445 6.78 -4.12 9.71
C LYS A 445 6.55 -2.85 8.88
N ARG A 446 7.18 -1.75 9.28
CA ARG A 446 7.17 -0.49 8.53
C ARG A 446 8.44 -0.32 7.69
N GLY A 447 8.28 0.11 6.44
CA GLY A 447 9.37 0.25 5.50
C GLY A 447 8.95 0.64 4.09
N LEU A 448 9.85 0.41 3.15
CA LEU A 448 9.68 0.60 1.72
C LEU A 448 9.90 -0.76 1.07
N TRP A 449 8.87 -1.27 0.40
CA TRP A 449 8.82 -2.66 -0.03
C TRP A 449 8.76 -2.72 -1.54
N ASN A 450 9.72 -3.41 -2.17
CA ASN A 450 9.62 -3.76 -3.58
C ASN A 450 8.58 -4.88 -3.73
N VAL A 451 7.48 -4.56 -4.42
CA VAL A 451 6.29 -5.40 -4.54
C VAL A 451 5.92 -5.56 -6.01
N PRO A 452 5.29 -6.68 -6.41
CA PRO A 452 4.94 -6.89 -7.81
C PRO A 452 3.80 -6.00 -8.32
N PHE A 453 2.94 -5.47 -7.46
CA PHE A 453 1.71 -4.79 -7.87
C PHE A 453 1.30 -3.70 -6.88
N VAL A 454 0.87 -2.56 -7.41
CA VAL A 454 0.21 -1.45 -6.69
C VAL A 454 -0.97 -0.94 -7.52
N THR A 455 -1.95 -0.34 -6.85
CA THR A 455 -3.17 0.22 -7.47
C THR A 455 -3.64 1.43 -6.66
N ASN A 456 -4.67 2.13 -7.13
CA ASN A 456 -5.42 3.23 -6.48
C ASN A 456 -4.66 4.51 -6.14
N ALA A 457 -3.41 4.45 -5.72
CA ALA A 457 -2.58 5.60 -5.43
C ALA A 457 -1.11 5.25 -5.67
N TYR A 458 -0.44 5.95 -6.58
CA TYR A 458 1.00 5.79 -6.79
C TYR A 458 1.62 7.01 -7.48
N LEU A 459 2.82 7.36 -7.02
CA LEU A 459 3.66 8.37 -7.62
C LEU A 459 4.65 7.71 -8.58
N LEU A 460 4.73 8.24 -9.79
CA LEU A 460 5.68 7.87 -10.83
C LEU A 460 6.63 9.04 -11.08
N ASN A 461 7.91 8.75 -11.20
CA ASN A 461 8.91 9.71 -11.64
C ASN A 461 8.88 9.84 -13.17
N ALA A 462 8.69 11.05 -13.70
CA ALA A 462 8.47 11.28 -15.12
C ALA A 462 9.69 10.93 -16.00
N THR A 463 10.89 10.80 -15.41
CA THR A 463 12.07 10.25 -16.12
C THR A 463 11.80 8.89 -16.74
N LEU A 464 10.95 8.07 -16.11
CA LEU A 464 10.53 6.78 -16.65
C LEU A 464 9.80 6.92 -17.99
N LEU A 465 8.93 7.93 -18.11
CA LEU A 465 8.16 8.21 -19.34
C LEU A 465 9.05 8.72 -20.48
N ASN A 466 10.19 9.32 -20.15
CA ASN A 466 11.19 9.75 -21.13
C ASN A 466 12.14 8.61 -21.54
N LYS A 467 12.32 7.60 -20.68
CA LYS A 467 13.21 6.47 -20.93
C LYS A 467 12.61 5.43 -21.89
N TYR A 468 11.31 5.18 -21.80
CA TYR A 468 10.64 4.14 -22.57
C TYR A 468 9.54 4.69 -23.48
N ASP A 469 9.30 4.01 -24.58
CA ASP A 469 8.21 4.37 -25.50
C ASP A 469 6.83 4.11 -24.87
N ARG A 470 5.83 4.92 -25.25
CA ARG A 470 4.44 4.77 -24.76
C ARG A 470 3.80 3.44 -25.18
N SER A 471 4.30 2.77 -26.21
CA SER A 471 3.89 1.40 -26.56
C SER A 471 4.29 0.37 -25.50
N GLN A 472 5.27 0.67 -24.65
CA GLN A 472 5.76 -0.20 -23.58
C GLN A 472 5.18 0.17 -22.22
N ILE A 473 5.06 1.46 -21.92
CA ILE A 473 4.44 1.94 -20.68
C ILE A 473 3.04 2.42 -21.00
N ASN A 474 2.04 1.59 -20.74
CA ASN A 474 0.63 1.96 -20.91
C ASN A 474 -0.27 1.10 -20.03
N TYR A 475 -1.54 1.47 -20.00
CA TYR A 475 -2.59 0.81 -19.23
C TYR A 475 -3.32 -0.29 -20.01
N LYS A 476 -2.69 -0.85 -21.07
CA LYS A 476 -3.34 -1.83 -21.95
C LYS A 476 -2.49 -3.09 -22.15
N ASN A 477 -2.95 -4.22 -21.63
CA ASN A 477 -2.34 -5.52 -21.89
C ASN A 477 -3.38 -6.64 -21.97
N GLY A 478 -3.79 -6.99 -23.20
CA GLY A 478 -4.71 -8.08 -23.44
C GLY A 478 -6.09 -7.86 -22.79
N LEU A 479 -6.45 -8.74 -21.87
CA LEU A 479 -7.71 -8.73 -21.11
C LEU A 479 -7.52 -8.33 -19.64
N LEU A 480 -6.31 -7.94 -19.24
CA LEU A 480 -6.05 -7.46 -17.88
C LEU A 480 -6.73 -6.10 -17.66
N ASP A 481 -7.10 -5.80 -16.42
CA ASP A 481 -7.51 -4.45 -16.05
C ASP A 481 -6.34 -3.45 -16.19
N ALA A 482 -6.65 -2.16 -16.05
CA ALA A 482 -5.71 -1.08 -16.30
C ALA A 482 -4.47 -1.17 -15.40
N ASP A 483 -4.64 -1.36 -14.09
CA ASP A 483 -3.53 -1.38 -13.13
C ASP A 483 -2.72 -2.69 -13.22
N MET A 484 -3.38 -3.83 -13.45
CA MET A 484 -2.68 -5.09 -13.73
C MET A 484 -1.85 -4.99 -15.00
N SER A 485 -2.41 -4.37 -16.06
CA SER A 485 -1.70 -4.11 -17.31
C SER A 485 -0.47 -3.24 -17.07
N PHE A 486 -0.63 -2.12 -16.36
CA PHE A 486 0.44 -1.18 -16.07
C PHE A 486 1.57 -1.83 -15.26
N CYS A 487 1.24 -2.51 -14.15
CA CYS A 487 2.24 -3.20 -13.33
C CYS A 487 2.93 -4.33 -14.10
N ALA A 488 2.20 -5.10 -14.92
CA ALA A 488 2.80 -6.15 -15.74
C ALA A 488 3.78 -5.60 -16.78
N ASN A 489 3.42 -4.49 -17.42
CA ASN A 489 4.27 -3.80 -18.38
C ASN A 489 5.57 -3.30 -17.72
N LEU A 490 5.49 -2.72 -16.51
CA LEU A 490 6.66 -2.30 -15.74
C LEU A 490 7.57 -3.47 -15.35
N ARG A 491 7.00 -4.57 -14.85
CA ARG A 491 7.77 -5.78 -14.53
C ARG A 491 8.48 -6.36 -15.75
N ASN A 492 7.85 -6.31 -16.94
CA ASN A 492 8.48 -6.76 -18.18
C ASN A 492 9.70 -5.90 -18.59
N LEU A 493 9.75 -4.65 -18.12
CA LEU A 493 10.86 -3.72 -18.29
C LEU A 493 11.88 -3.77 -17.13
N ASP A 494 11.71 -4.68 -16.18
CA ASP A 494 12.50 -4.78 -14.93
C ASP A 494 12.49 -3.49 -14.08
N VAL A 495 11.42 -2.69 -14.18
CA VAL A 495 11.22 -1.52 -13.32
C VAL A 495 10.64 -1.99 -11.99
N PHE A 496 11.25 -1.56 -10.89
CA PHE A 496 10.79 -1.86 -9.54
C PHE A 496 9.59 -1.00 -9.17
N ILE A 497 8.66 -1.61 -8.47
CA ILE A 497 7.43 -0.98 -7.99
C ILE A 497 7.50 -1.04 -6.46
N TYR A 498 7.41 0.11 -5.81
CA TYR A 498 7.51 0.19 -4.37
C TYR A 498 6.17 0.54 -3.71
N VAL A 499 5.95 0.04 -2.50
CA VAL A 499 4.92 0.53 -1.59
C VAL A 499 5.57 0.97 -0.27
N SER A 500 5.12 2.11 0.27
CA SER A 500 5.62 2.67 1.52
C SER A 500 4.54 2.64 2.60
N ASN A 501 4.86 2.06 3.76
CA ASN A 501 4.04 2.15 4.98
C ASN A 501 4.84 2.76 6.15
N ARG A 502 5.87 3.56 5.83
CA ARG A 502 6.75 4.22 6.81
C ARG A 502 6.00 5.18 7.73
N VAL A 503 4.92 5.78 7.23
CA VAL A 503 3.96 6.57 7.97
C VAL A 503 2.56 6.14 7.57
N ASP A 504 1.56 6.58 8.32
CA ASP A 504 0.17 6.42 7.92
C ASP A 504 -0.16 7.50 6.89
N PHE A 505 -0.47 7.08 5.67
CA PHE A 505 -0.75 7.96 4.54
C PHE A 505 -2.25 8.23 4.35
N GLY A 506 -3.08 7.25 4.67
CA GLY A 506 -4.52 7.31 4.42
C GLY A 506 -5.17 5.94 4.45
N HIS A 507 -6.33 5.83 3.79
CA HIS A 507 -7.11 4.61 3.74
C HIS A 507 -7.89 4.48 2.42
N LEU A 508 -8.56 3.34 2.24
CA LEU A 508 -9.44 3.06 1.12
C LEU A 508 -10.89 3.00 1.60
N VAL A 509 -11.79 3.70 0.91
CA VAL A 509 -13.24 3.50 1.09
C VAL A 509 -13.71 2.25 0.34
N ASN A 510 -14.78 1.63 0.83
CA ASN A 510 -15.43 0.48 0.23
C ASN A 510 -16.63 0.91 -0.64
N PRO A 511 -16.54 0.84 -1.98
CA PRO A 511 -17.62 1.25 -2.88
C PRO A 511 -18.68 0.14 -3.11
N GLU A 512 -18.48 -1.09 -2.62
CA GLU A 512 -19.26 -2.27 -3.02
C GLU A 512 -20.77 -2.16 -2.73
N THR A 513 -21.16 -1.41 -1.71
CA THR A 513 -22.56 -1.24 -1.27
C THR A 513 -23.16 0.11 -1.66
N TYR A 514 -22.49 0.88 -2.52
CA TYR A 514 -22.92 2.23 -2.87
C TYR A 514 -24.06 2.24 -3.90
N ASP A 515 -25.29 2.35 -3.42
CA ASP A 515 -26.50 2.31 -4.24
C ASP A 515 -26.95 3.71 -4.69
N LEU A 516 -26.70 4.01 -5.96
CA LEU A 516 -27.08 5.29 -6.59
C LEU A 516 -28.58 5.47 -6.83
N THR A 517 -29.42 4.45 -6.56
CA THR A 517 -30.88 4.58 -6.67
C THR A 517 -31.51 5.28 -5.46
N LEU A 518 -30.74 5.43 -4.37
CA LEU A 518 -31.16 6.09 -3.14
C LEU A 518 -31.03 7.61 -3.26
N ALA A 519 -31.87 8.35 -2.53
CA ALA A 519 -31.84 9.82 -2.54
C ALA A 519 -30.56 10.39 -1.91
N GLU A 520 -30.05 9.72 -0.87
CA GLU A 520 -28.83 10.09 -0.14
C GLU A 520 -27.99 8.82 0.09
N PRO A 521 -27.29 8.30 -0.94
CA PRO A 521 -26.58 7.02 -0.85
C PRO A 521 -25.55 6.96 0.29
N ASP A 522 -24.86 8.07 0.56
CA ASP A 522 -23.86 8.16 1.65
C ASP A 522 -24.47 7.93 3.05
N MET A 523 -25.77 8.23 3.25
CA MET A 523 -26.45 7.98 4.54
C MET A 523 -26.51 6.49 4.91
N TYR A 524 -26.39 5.59 3.92
CA TYR A 524 -26.44 4.14 4.11
C TYR A 524 -25.04 3.53 4.35
N GLN A 525 -23.99 4.34 4.38
CA GLN A 525 -22.60 3.88 4.44
C GLN A 525 -22.04 3.71 5.87
N ILE A 526 -22.87 3.86 6.91
CA ILE A 526 -22.48 3.77 8.33
C ILE A 526 -21.74 2.47 8.69
N PHE A 527 -21.95 1.38 7.95
CA PHE A 527 -21.33 0.09 8.22
C PHE A 527 -20.01 -0.15 7.46
N GLU A 528 -19.97 0.26 6.20
CA GLU A 528 -18.85 -0.08 5.30
C GLU A 528 -17.77 1.01 5.29
N ASN A 529 -18.16 2.25 5.54
CA ASN A 529 -17.31 3.44 5.52
C ASN A 529 -17.62 4.30 6.76
N GLU A 530 -17.52 3.67 7.93
CA GLU A 530 -17.92 4.24 9.21
C GLU A 530 -17.18 5.53 9.54
N LYS A 531 -15.88 5.59 9.21
CA LYS A 531 -15.03 6.76 9.46
C LYS A 531 -15.53 7.98 8.68
N GLU A 532 -15.77 7.83 7.39
CA GLU A 532 -16.23 8.93 6.52
C GLU A 532 -17.66 9.32 6.88
N TRP A 533 -18.48 8.33 7.26
CA TRP A 533 -19.83 8.56 7.76
C TRP A 533 -19.80 9.40 9.05
N GLU A 534 -18.90 9.09 9.99
CA GLU A 534 -18.71 9.86 11.21
C GLU A 534 -18.27 11.29 10.93
N GLU A 535 -17.23 11.46 10.11
CA GLU A 535 -16.69 12.78 9.71
C GLU A 535 -17.80 13.67 9.10
N ARG A 536 -18.69 13.10 8.28
CA ARG A 536 -19.77 13.86 7.63
C ARG A 536 -20.99 14.09 8.53
N TYR A 537 -21.41 13.08 9.28
CA TYR A 537 -22.76 13.02 9.85
C TYR A 537 -22.84 13.15 11.36
N ILE A 538 -21.74 12.95 12.10
CA ILE A 538 -21.72 13.20 13.53
C ILE A 538 -21.40 14.67 13.81
N HIS A 539 -22.02 15.23 14.84
CA HIS A 539 -21.79 16.62 15.23
C HIS A 539 -20.37 16.78 15.77
N GLU A 540 -19.66 17.84 15.37
CA GLU A 540 -18.28 18.12 15.80
C GLU A 540 -18.11 18.14 17.33
N ASP A 541 -19.08 18.74 18.05
CA ASP A 541 -19.13 18.75 19.51
C ASP A 541 -19.55 17.42 20.19
N TYR A 542 -19.89 16.37 19.44
CA TYR A 542 -20.37 15.10 20.03
C TYR A 542 -19.38 14.49 21.05
N PRO A 543 -18.05 14.42 20.79
CA PRO A 543 -17.08 13.92 21.76
C PRO A 543 -17.07 14.73 23.07
N GLY A 544 -17.34 16.04 22.98
CA GLY A 544 -17.39 16.94 24.13
C GLY A 544 -18.48 16.63 25.15
N ASN A 545 -19.49 15.82 24.78
CA ASN A 545 -20.52 15.33 25.70
C ASN A 545 -19.95 14.44 26.81
N PHE A 546 -18.81 13.79 26.58
CA PHE A 546 -18.19 12.84 27.52
C PHE A 546 -17.05 13.48 28.33
N ASP A 547 -16.82 14.78 28.16
CA ASP A 547 -15.87 15.53 28.96
C ASP A 547 -16.40 15.71 30.39
N PRO A 548 -15.69 15.23 31.43
CA PRO A 548 -16.10 15.40 32.82
C PRO A 548 -16.28 16.86 33.27
N GLU A 549 -15.65 17.83 32.59
CA GLU A 549 -15.80 19.26 32.88
C GLU A 549 -17.10 19.85 32.30
N ASN A 550 -17.72 19.18 31.32
CA ASN A 550 -18.95 19.61 30.67
C ASN A 550 -20.17 18.90 31.26
N ALA A 551 -20.88 19.58 32.17
CA ALA A 551 -22.14 19.06 32.68
C ALA A 551 -23.19 18.91 31.55
N PRO A 552 -23.88 17.76 31.43
CA PRO A 552 -24.98 17.58 30.49
C PRO A 552 -26.04 18.66 30.63
N LYS A 553 -26.46 19.27 29.49
CA LYS A 553 -27.50 20.29 29.53
C LYS A 553 -28.84 19.64 29.88
N GLN A 554 -29.54 20.25 30.81
CA GLN A 554 -30.82 19.76 31.32
C GLN A 554 -31.87 20.88 31.28
N PRO A 555 -32.46 21.19 30.11
CA PRO A 555 -33.41 22.31 29.97
C PRO A 555 -34.69 22.15 30.81
N CYS A 556 -35.09 20.92 31.13
CA CYS A 556 -36.18 20.60 32.06
C CYS A 556 -35.74 19.46 32.99
N PRO A 557 -36.34 19.28 34.18
CA PRO A 557 -35.99 18.17 35.08
C PRO A 557 -36.04 16.82 34.36
N ASP A 558 -34.95 16.05 34.43
CA ASP A 558 -34.74 14.76 33.76
C ASP A 558 -34.95 14.74 32.22
N VAL A 559 -34.83 15.92 31.59
CA VAL A 559 -34.80 16.10 30.14
C VAL A 559 -33.42 16.59 29.76
N TYR A 560 -32.62 15.73 29.14
CA TYR A 560 -31.24 16.02 28.75
C TYR A 560 -31.16 16.45 27.28
N TRP A 561 -30.14 17.25 26.95
CA TRP A 561 -30.00 17.85 25.62
C TRP A 561 -28.54 17.83 25.14
N PHE A 562 -28.28 17.12 24.04
CA PHE A 562 -26.92 16.90 23.51
C PHE A 562 -26.82 17.20 22.02
N PRO A 563 -25.70 17.76 21.51
CA PRO A 563 -25.35 17.67 20.09
C PRO A 563 -25.01 16.21 19.73
N VAL A 564 -25.54 15.71 18.61
CA VAL A 564 -25.27 14.33 18.16
C VAL A 564 -24.95 14.23 16.68
N VAL A 565 -25.77 14.84 15.82
CA VAL A 565 -25.60 14.74 14.36
C VAL A 565 -25.38 16.10 13.71
N SER A 566 -24.70 16.11 12.57
CA SER A 566 -24.36 17.32 11.82
C SER A 566 -25.56 17.91 11.09
N ARG A 567 -25.43 19.14 10.59
CA ARG A 567 -26.42 19.75 9.68
C ARG A 567 -26.59 18.98 8.38
N LYS A 568 -25.50 18.39 7.87
CA LYS A 568 -25.57 17.56 6.67
C LYS A 568 -26.45 16.35 6.91
N PHE A 569 -26.30 15.66 8.05
CA PHE A 569 -27.18 14.55 8.43
C PHE A 569 -28.65 14.96 8.45
N THR A 570 -28.98 16.08 9.11
CA THR A 570 -30.38 16.47 9.24
C THR A 570 -31.00 16.86 7.90
N SER A 571 -30.24 17.55 7.04
CA SER A 571 -30.68 17.89 5.69
C SER A 571 -30.87 16.66 4.81
N SER A 572 -29.94 15.71 4.84
CA SER A 572 -30.02 14.45 4.10
C SER A 572 -31.20 13.60 4.59
N LEU A 573 -31.43 13.50 5.91
CA LEU A 573 -32.58 12.76 6.44
C LEU A 573 -33.91 13.39 6.00
N ILE A 574 -34.04 14.72 6.01
CA ILE A 574 -35.24 15.40 5.49
C ILE A 574 -35.41 15.09 3.99
N ASN A 575 -34.35 15.17 3.21
CA ASN A 575 -34.39 14.90 1.77
C ASN A 575 -34.81 13.45 1.47
N MET A 576 -34.31 12.47 2.23
CA MET A 576 -34.74 11.07 2.13
C MET A 576 -36.25 10.92 2.36
N MET A 577 -36.78 11.56 3.41
CA MET A 577 -38.21 11.49 3.73
C MET A 577 -39.09 12.17 2.69
N GLU A 578 -38.71 13.37 2.24
CA GLU A 578 -39.50 14.10 1.23
C GLU A 578 -39.41 13.45 -0.17
N THR A 579 -38.28 12.84 -0.51
CA THR A 579 -38.15 12.05 -1.75
C THR A 579 -39.02 10.79 -1.71
N PHE A 580 -39.14 10.13 -0.56
CA PHE A 580 -40.07 9.02 -0.39
C PHE A 580 -41.54 9.48 -0.49
N GLY A 581 -41.86 10.62 0.12
CA GLY A 581 -43.10 11.37 -0.07
C GLY A 581 -44.39 10.75 0.47
N LYS A 582 -44.38 9.48 0.88
CA LYS A 582 -45.56 8.75 1.40
C LYS A 582 -45.76 8.96 2.91
N TRP A 583 -45.97 10.21 3.29
CA TRP A 583 -46.29 10.61 4.67
C TRP A 583 -47.63 10.02 5.13
N SER A 584 -47.72 9.65 6.40
CA SER A 584 -48.97 9.19 6.99
C SER A 584 -50.10 10.23 6.92
N THR A 585 -51.31 9.75 7.17
CA THR A 585 -52.50 10.62 7.20
C THR A 585 -52.68 11.37 8.53
N GLY A 586 -51.91 11.04 9.57
CA GLY A 586 -52.07 11.60 10.91
C GLY A 586 -53.39 11.21 11.58
N LYS A 587 -53.95 10.04 11.22
CA LYS A 587 -55.18 9.48 11.78
C LYS A 587 -54.86 8.22 12.58
N ASN A 588 -55.76 7.84 13.49
CA ASN A 588 -55.55 6.70 14.37
C ASN A 588 -55.47 5.36 13.62
N ASP A 589 -56.08 5.23 12.44
CA ASP A 589 -55.97 4.01 11.63
C ASP A 589 -54.68 4.09 10.80
N ASP A 590 -53.76 3.17 11.07
CA ASP A 590 -52.46 3.11 10.41
C ASP A 590 -52.08 1.66 10.02
N ASP A 591 -52.36 1.33 8.77
CA ASP A 591 -52.07 0.02 8.15
C ASP A 591 -50.57 -0.33 8.11
N ARG A 592 -49.68 0.62 8.44
CA ARG A 592 -48.22 0.41 8.49
C ARG A 592 -47.76 -0.23 9.80
N LEU A 593 -48.57 -0.17 10.86
CA LEU A 593 -48.25 -0.72 12.18
C LEU A 593 -48.82 -2.13 12.34
N GLU A 594 -48.14 -3.02 13.09
CA GLU A 594 -48.54 -4.42 13.33
C GLU A 594 -49.88 -4.59 14.10
N GLY A 595 -50.61 -3.51 14.40
CA GLY A 595 -51.94 -3.53 15.00
C GLY A 595 -52.98 -2.64 14.31
N GLY A 596 -52.63 -1.97 13.20
CA GLY A 596 -53.54 -1.11 12.44
C GLY A 596 -54.01 0.17 13.16
N TYR A 597 -53.57 0.41 14.41
CA TYR A 597 -54.07 1.50 15.25
C TYR A 597 -52.96 2.22 16.01
N GLU A 598 -52.86 3.53 15.80
CA GLU A 598 -51.95 4.44 16.48
C GLU A 598 -52.71 5.29 17.51
N ALA A 599 -52.39 5.12 18.79
CA ALA A 599 -53.12 5.78 19.88
C ALA A 599 -52.97 7.31 19.86
N VAL A 600 -51.86 7.83 19.31
CA VAL A 600 -51.57 9.26 19.22
C VAL A 600 -50.92 9.52 17.85
N PRO A 601 -51.73 9.69 16.79
CA PRO A 601 -51.20 9.66 15.44
C PRO A 601 -50.39 10.91 15.08
N THR A 602 -49.30 10.70 14.36
CA THR A 602 -48.48 11.76 13.77
C THR A 602 -48.41 11.64 12.26
N ARG A 603 -48.15 12.74 11.55
CA ARG A 603 -47.78 12.70 10.13
C ARG A 603 -46.30 12.37 10.01
N ASP A 604 -46.01 11.12 9.72
CA ASP A 604 -44.67 10.57 9.82
C ASP A 604 -44.31 9.56 8.72
N ILE A 605 -43.02 9.22 8.68
CA ILE A 605 -42.45 8.12 7.90
C ILE A 605 -41.52 7.33 8.83
N HIS A 606 -41.72 6.01 8.91
CA HIS A 606 -40.88 5.11 9.69
C HIS A 606 -39.60 4.73 8.93
N MET A 607 -38.51 4.49 9.67
CA MET A 607 -37.20 4.17 9.09
C MET A 607 -37.22 2.86 8.27
N ASN A 608 -38.09 1.90 8.62
CA ASN A 608 -38.26 0.67 7.84
C ASN A 608 -38.84 0.93 6.44
N GLN A 609 -39.69 1.95 6.27
CA GLN A 609 -40.32 2.29 4.99
C GLN A 609 -39.31 2.81 3.96
N VAL A 610 -38.21 3.40 4.44
CA VAL A 610 -37.09 3.88 3.62
C VAL A 610 -35.88 2.94 3.68
N GLY A 611 -36.04 1.72 4.21
CA GLY A 611 -34.96 0.72 4.30
C GLY A 611 -33.80 1.12 5.23
N TRP A 612 -34.01 2.07 6.14
CA TRP A 612 -32.95 2.65 6.99
C TRP A 612 -33.05 2.24 8.47
N GLU A 613 -33.96 1.32 8.82
CA GLU A 613 -34.15 0.84 10.20
C GLU A 613 -32.87 0.24 10.81
N ARG A 614 -32.18 -0.67 10.11
CA ARG A 614 -30.95 -1.28 10.61
C ARG A 614 -29.84 -0.24 10.87
N HIS A 615 -29.72 0.74 9.99
CA HIS A 615 -28.75 1.84 10.10
C HIS A 615 -29.06 2.70 11.32
N TRP A 616 -30.34 3.05 11.51
CA TRP A 616 -30.78 3.81 12.67
C TRP A 616 -30.59 3.06 13.99
N LEU A 617 -30.92 1.75 14.05
CA LEU A 617 -30.68 0.94 15.25
C LEU A 617 -29.19 0.87 15.61
N HIS A 618 -28.31 0.79 14.60
CA HIS A 618 -26.87 0.87 14.82
C HIS A 618 -26.45 2.24 15.33
N PHE A 619 -27.01 3.32 14.77
CA PHE A 619 -26.82 4.68 15.28
C PHE A 619 -27.26 4.84 16.75
N LEU A 620 -28.41 4.26 17.12
CA LEU A 620 -28.87 4.24 18.51
C LEU A 620 -27.88 3.52 19.43
N GLN A 621 -27.41 2.34 19.01
CA GLN A 621 -26.47 1.54 19.78
C GLN A 621 -25.13 2.26 19.97
N LYS A 622 -24.60 2.86 18.91
CA LYS A 622 -23.24 3.41 18.90
C LYS A 622 -23.15 4.83 19.44
N TYR A 623 -24.13 5.70 19.16
CA TYR A 623 -24.05 7.13 19.52
C TYR A 623 -25.06 7.57 20.59
N VAL A 624 -26.24 6.96 20.65
CA VAL A 624 -27.28 7.38 21.62
C VAL A 624 -27.14 6.65 22.95
N ARG A 625 -26.87 5.34 22.94
CA ARG A 625 -26.70 4.52 24.15
C ARG A 625 -25.62 5.08 25.09
N PRO A 626 -24.41 5.48 24.62
CA PRO A 626 -23.41 6.04 25.52
C PRO A 626 -23.87 7.36 26.19
N LEU A 627 -24.60 8.22 25.47
CA LEU A 627 -25.18 9.43 26.05
C LEU A 627 -26.26 9.11 27.09
N GLN A 628 -27.05 8.06 26.85
CA GLN A 628 -28.04 7.59 27.80
C GLN A 628 -27.38 7.07 29.08
N GLU A 629 -26.35 6.23 28.96
CA GLU A 629 -25.63 5.65 30.10
C GLU A 629 -24.97 6.74 30.96
N LEU A 630 -24.55 7.85 30.33
CA LEU A 630 -23.98 9.01 31.01
C LEU A 630 -24.96 9.68 31.99
N VAL A 631 -26.25 9.78 31.64
CA VAL A 631 -27.23 10.57 32.43
C VAL A 631 -28.24 9.75 33.21
N PHE A 632 -28.54 8.52 32.78
CA PHE A 632 -29.37 7.58 33.53
C PHE A 632 -28.50 6.51 34.16
N ILE A 633 -27.71 6.94 35.15
CA ILE A 633 -26.75 6.09 35.86
C ILE A 633 -27.45 4.85 36.44
N GLY A 634 -26.94 3.67 36.09
CA GLY A 634 -27.48 2.38 36.53
C GLY A 634 -28.49 1.75 35.56
N TYR A 635 -28.89 2.44 34.48
CA TYR A 635 -29.67 1.85 33.40
C TYR A 635 -28.76 1.40 32.25
N TYR A 636 -28.86 0.12 31.86
CA TYR A 636 -28.04 -0.48 30.80
C TYR A 636 -28.85 -1.47 29.97
N HIS A 637 -28.78 -1.35 28.64
CA HIS A 637 -29.34 -2.31 27.68
C HIS A 637 -28.58 -2.24 26.34
N ASP A 638 -27.97 -3.34 25.94
CA ASP A 638 -27.19 -3.44 24.70
C ASP A 638 -27.55 -4.72 23.90
N PRO A 639 -28.00 -4.60 22.64
CA PRO A 639 -28.35 -3.36 21.94
C PRO A 639 -29.64 -2.73 22.48
N PRO A 640 -29.79 -1.38 22.41
CA PRO A 640 -31.07 -0.74 22.70
C PRO A 640 -32.14 -1.24 21.72
N LYS A 641 -33.36 -1.47 22.21
CA LYS A 641 -34.47 -1.93 21.36
C LYS A 641 -35.37 -0.77 21.02
N SER A 642 -35.64 -0.56 19.73
CA SER A 642 -36.66 0.41 19.31
C SER A 642 -37.42 -0.10 18.11
N LEU A 643 -38.73 -0.28 18.28
CA LEU A 643 -39.66 -0.68 17.21
C LEU A 643 -40.28 0.53 16.49
N MET A 644 -40.23 1.70 17.13
CA MET A 644 -40.87 2.91 16.61
C MET A 644 -39.78 3.98 16.41
N ASN A 645 -39.27 4.03 15.18
CA ASN A 645 -38.27 4.99 14.72
C ASN A 645 -38.82 5.73 13.51
N PHE A 646 -39.15 7.01 13.66
CA PHE A 646 -39.90 7.73 12.63
C PHE A 646 -39.61 9.23 12.63
N VAL A 647 -39.64 9.81 11.43
CA VAL A 647 -39.54 11.27 11.25
C VAL A 647 -40.95 11.83 11.20
N VAL A 648 -41.23 12.82 12.05
CA VAL A 648 -42.51 13.54 12.09
C VAL A 648 -42.38 14.87 11.38
N ARG A 649 -43.42 15.26 10.64
CA ARG A 649 -43.55 16.56 10.00
C ARG A 649 -44.75 17.34 10.54
N TYR A 650 -44.49 18.53 11.08
CA TYR A 650 -45.53 19.46 11.52
C TYR A 650 -45.65 20.65 10.57
N LYS A 651 -46.87 20.93 10.14
CA LYS A 651 -47.21 22.11 9.31
C LYS A 651 -48.53 22.76 9.77
N PRO A 652 -48.67 24.09 9.65
CA PRO A 652 -49.90 24.82 10.01
C PRO A 652 -51.18 24.29 9.35
N ASP A 653 -51.08 23.86 8.09
CA ASP A 653 -52.17 23.42 7.21
C ASP A 653 -52.39 21.90 7.22
N GLU A 654 -51.52 21.14 7.90
CA GLU A 654 -51.64 19.70 8.07
C GLU A 654 -51.89 19.36 9.56
N GLN A 655 -50.89 18.80 10.23
CA GLN A 655 -50.89 18.56 11.67
C GLN A 655 -49.89 19.54 12.31
N PRO A 656 -50.36 20.61 13.00
CA PRO A 656 -49.47 21.64 13.53
C PRO A 656 -48.99 21.39 14.96
N SER A 657 -49.57 20.42 15.67
CA SER A 657 -49.31 20.16 17.09
C SER A 657 -49.59 18.71 17.43
N LEU A 658 -49.10 18.26 18.59
CA LEU A 658 -49.41 16.94 19.15
C LEU A 658 -49.99 17.08 20.55
N ARG A 659 -51.14 16.43 20.78
CA ARG A 659 -51.87 16.49 22.05
C ARG A 659 -51.03 15.91 23.20
N PRO A 660 -51.33 16.26 24.47
CA PRO A 660 -50.69 15.66 25.64
C PRO A 660 -50.74 14.12 25.64
N HIS A 661 -49.60 13.46 25.83
CA HIS A 661 -49.49 11.99 25.86
C HIS A 661 -48.27 11.50 26.66
N HIS A 662 -48.20 10.17 26.82
CA HIS A 662 -47.00 9.43 27.21
C HIS A 662 -46.52 8.61 26.01
N ASP A 663 -45.21 8.38 25.95
CA ASP A 663 -44.63 7.49 24.96
C ASP A 663 -44.64 6.06 25.48
N SER A 664 -44.76 5.10 24.56
CA SER A 664 -44.57 3.68 24.90
C SER A 664 -43.09 3.33 24.84
N SER A 665 -42.30 3.94 25.71
CA SER A 665 -40.85 3.75 25.83
C SER A 665 -40.41 3.82 27.30
N THR A 666 -39.26 3.24 27.61
CA THR A 666 -38.56 3.55 28.86
C THR A 666 -38.02 4.97 28.79
N TYR A 667 -37.33 5.30 27.70
CA TYR A 667 -36.93 6.67 27.36
C TYR A 667 -37.15 6.96 25.87
N THR A 668 -37.43 8.21 25.57
CA THR A 668 -37.63 8.72 24.21
C THR A 668 -36.49 9.64 23.85
N ILE A 669 -36.08 9.57 22.58
CA ILE A 669 -35.26 10.59 21.97
C ILE A 669 -36.04 11.39 20.94
N ASN A 670 -35.73 12.68 20.85
CA ASN A 670 -36.31 13.61 19.90
C ASN A 670 -35.20 14.50 19.32
N VAL A 671 -34.80 14.23 18.08
CA VAL A 671 -33.77 14.99 17.37
C VAL A 671 -34.45 16.05 16.52
N ALA A 672 -34.09 17.32 16.72
CA ALA A 672 -34.54 18.38 15.83
C ALA A 672 -33.79 18.29 14.50
N LEU A 673 -34.50 18.38 13.37
CA LEU A 673 -33.88 18.23 12.04
C LEU A 673 -33.72 19.56 11.29
N ASN A 674 -34.50 20.58 11.63
CA ASN A 674 -34.43 21.89 11.00
C ASN A 674 -34.67 23.05 11.98
N GLN A 675 -34.34 24.27 11.57
CA GLN A 675 -34.05 25.40 12.45
C GLN A 675 -35.30 26.22 12.77
N VAL A 676 -35.57 26.39 14.07
CA VAL A 676 -36.60 27.34 14.53
C VAL A 676 -36.18 28.77 14.18
N GLY A 677 -37.14 29.57 13.71
CA GLY A 677 -36.96 30.96 13.27
C GLY A 677 -36.57 31.11 11.80
N GLU A 678 -35.98 30.07 11.18
CA GLU A 678 -35.60 30.05 9.77
C GLU A 678 -36.57 29.18 8.96
N ASP A 679 -36.72 27.91 9.33
CA ASP A 679 -37.53 26.94 8.60
C ASP A 679 -38.98 26.87 9.11
N TYR A 680 -39.21 27.22 10.39
CA TYR A 680 -40.53 27.25 11.01
C TYR A 680 -40.61 28.22 12.20
N VAL A 681 -41.83 28.61 12.57
CA VAL A 681 -42.12 29.48 13.72
C VAL A 681 -43.09 28.81 14.69
N GLY A 682 -42.84 28.93 15.99
CA GLY A 682 -43.57 28.19 17.03
C GLY A 682 -42.99 26.79 17.22
N GLY A 683 -43.79 25.85 17.73
CA GLY A 683 -43.31 24.49 18.00
C GLY A 683 -42.53 24.37 19.32
N GLY A 684 -41.81 23.26 19.46
CA GLY A 684 -41.17 22.85 20.71
C GLY A 684 -41.86 21.65 21.36
N CYS A 685 -41.43 21.34 22.59
CA CYS A 685 -42.02 20.31 23.44
C CYS A 685 -42.28 20.89 24.82
N ARG A 686 -43.47 20.65 25.39
CA ARG A 686 -43.80 21.08 26.75
C ARG A 686 -44.04 19.87 27.64
N PHE A 687 -43.30 19.79 28.74
CA PHE A 687 -43.48 18.79 29.78
C PHE A 687 -44.41 19.33 30.87
N ILE A 688 -45.65 18.86 30.85
CA ILE A 688 -46.79 19.47 31.56
C ILE A 688 -46.60 19.39 33.07
N ARG A 689 -46.14 18.23 33.57
CA ARG A 689 -45.89 18.02 35.01
C ARG A 689 -44.90 19.01 35.61
N TYR A 690 -43.95 19.50 34.81
CA TYR A 690 -42.90 20.43 35.24
C TYR A 690 -43.19 21.88 34.84
N ASN A 691 -44.29 22.13 34.11
CA ASN A 691 -44.58 23.40 33.44
C ASN A 691 -43.35 23.97 32.70
N CYS A 692 -42.58 23.08 32.07
CA CYS A 692 -41.32 23.41 31.41
C CYS A 692 -41.46 23.18 29.91
N SER A 693 -40.95 24.11 29.09
CA SER A 693 -41.02 24.01 27.64
C SER A 693 -39.64 24.17 27.03
N VAL A 694 -39.33 23.33 26.05
CA VAL A 694 -38.14 23.45 25.21
C VAL A 694 -38.59 23.92 23.84
N VAL A 695 -38.37 25.20 23.54
CA VAL A 695 -38.82 25.87 22.30
C VAL A 695 -37.66 26.23 21.36
N ASP A 696 -36.47 26.47 21.92
CA ASP A 696 -35.27 26.85 21.16
C ASP A 696 -34.48 25.60 20.70
N THR A 697 -35.16 24.67 20.04
CA THR A 697 -34.54 23.44 19.55
C THR A 697 -33.51 23.71 18.46
N LYS A 698 -32.38 23.01 18.52
CA LYS A 698 -31.24 23.16 17.61
C LYS A 698 -31.12 21.93 16.72
N PRO A 699 -31.02 22.08 15.40
CA PRO A 699 -30.86 20.93 14.51
C PRO A 699 -29.63 20.11 14.84
N GLY A 700 -29.81 18.80 14.81
CA GLY A 700 -28.79 17.82 15.16
C GLY A 700 -28.63 17.58 16.66
N TRP A 701 -29.38 18.30 17.49
CA TRP A 701 -29.42 18.08 18.93
C TRP A 701 -30.58 17.16 19.31
N ILE A 702 -30.30 16.26 20.25
CA ILE A 702 -31.23 15.25 20.79
C ILE A 702 -31.78 15.71 22.13
N LEU A 703 -33.10 15.70 22.29
CA LEU A 703 -33.75 15.70 23.59
C LEU A 703 -33.94 14.26 24.05
N MET A 704 -33.53 13.95 25.27
CA MET A 704 -33.66 12.62 25.88
C MET A 704 -34.42 12.72 27.19
N HIS A 705 -35.52 11.98 27.33
CA HIS A 705 -36.35 12.00 28.53
C HIS A 705 -37.05 10.65 28.75
N PRO A 706 -37.45 10.30 29.99
CA PRO A 706 -38.32 9.15 30.25
C PRO A 706 -39.62 9.20 29.44
N GLY A 707 -40.09 8.06 28.93
CA GLY A 707 -41.33 8.00 28.11
C GLY A 707 -42.62 7.84 28.92
N ARG A 708 -42.52 7.09 30.02
CA ARG A 708 -43.66 6.68 30.86
C ARG A 708 -43.70 7.44 32.19
N LEU A 709 -44.90 7.51 32.78
CA LEU A 709 -45.22 7.97 34.14
C LEU A 709 -44.93 9.46 34.46
N THR A 710 -43.73 9.94 34.20
CA THR A 710 -43.23 11.23 34.71
C THR A 710 -43.24 12.38 33.72
N HIS A 711 -43.08 12.08 32.43
CA HIS A 711 -42.92 13.10 31.40
C HIS A 711 -44.13 13.15 30.47
N PHE A 712 -45.31 13.40 31.05
CA PHE A 712 -46.52 13.69 30.27
C PHE A 712 -46.30 15.01 29.52
N HIS A 713 -46.28 14.95 28.19
CA HIS A 713 -45.79 16.05 27.37
C HIS A 713 -46.66 16.29 26.12
N GLU A 714 -46.54 17.48 25.54
CA GLU A 714 -47.26 17.90 24.34
C GLU A 714 -46.32 18.54 23.30
N GLY A 715 -46.64 18.33 22.03
CA GLY A 715 -45.97 19.00 20.91
C GLY A 715 -46.63 20.36 20.66
N LEU A 716 -45.90 21.43 20.95
CA LEU A 716 -46.41 22.80 20.82
C LEU A 716 -46.73 23.14 19.35
N ARG A 717 -47.65 24.09 19.15
CA ARG A 717 -48.18 24.43 17.83
C ARG A 717 -47.14 25.14 16.96
N VAL A 718 -46.92 24.60 15.76
CA VAL A 718 -46.22 25.27 14.65
C VAL A 718 -47.19 26.23 13.97
N THR A 719 -46.77 27.49 13.81
CA THR A 719 -47.61 28.59 13.33
C THR A 719 -47.26 29.03 11.91
N SER A 720 -46.02 28.78 11.46
CA SER A 720 -45.55 29.04 10.10
C SER A 720 -44.43 28.06 9.74
N GLY A 721 -44.22 27.82 8.44
CA GLY A 721 -43.17 26.93 7.93
C GLY A 721 -43.42 25.45 8.19
N THR A 722 -42.36 24.64 8.14
CA THR A 722 -42.43 23.19 8.37
C THR A 722 -41.40 22.76 9.39
N ARG A 723 -41.80 22.02 10.41
CA ARG A 723 -40.90 21.47 11.43
C ARG A 723 -40.73 19.97 11.24
N TYR A 724 -39.48 19.50 11.20
CA TYR A 724 -39.14 18.08 11.17
C TYR A 724 -38.41 17.66 12.45
N ILE A 725 -38.80 16.51 12.99
CA ILE A 725 -38.13 15.88 14.13
C ILE A 725 -37.99 14.37 13.90
N MET A 726 -36.89 13.77 14.34
CA MET A 726 -36.72 12.33 14.36
C MET A 726 -36.98 11.82 15.78
N ILE A 727 -37.93 10.89 15.91
CA ILE A 727 -38.35 10.31 17.19
C ILE A 727 -37.93 8.84 17.26
N SER A 728 -37.50 8.40 18.44
CA SER A 728 -37.38 6.97 18.73
C SER A 728 -37.86 6.64 20.13
N PHE A 729 -38.74 5.64 20.20
CA PHE A 729 -39.22 5.07 21.45
C PHE A 729 -38.32 3.89 21.81
N ILE A 730 -37.45 4.09 22.80
CA ILE A 730 -36.40 3.14 23.14
C ILE A 730 -36.79 2.36 24.39
N ASP A 731 -36.55 1.05 24.31
CA ASP A 731 -36.90 0.04 25.31
C ASP A 731 -38.39 0.10 25.69
N PRO A 732 -39.30 -0.14 24.72
CA PRO A 732 -40.75 -0.11 24.90
C PRO A 732 -41.29 -1.16 25.87
#